data_AF-A0AAN0JX76-F1
#
_entry.id   AF-A0AAN0JX76-F1
#
_cell.length_a   1.000
_cell.length_b   1.000
_cell.length_c   1.000
_cell.angle_alpha   90.00
_cell.angle_beta   90.00
_cell.angle_gamma   90.00
#
_symmetry.space_group_name_H-M   'P 1'
#
loop_
_entity.id
_entity.type
_entity.pdbx_description
1 polymer ?
#
loop_
_entity_poly.entity_id
_entity_poly.type
_entity_poly.pdbx_seq_one_letter_code
_entity_poly.pdbx_strand_id
1 'polypeptide(L)'
;MLLGSAGTGKTSLKRSLMEEPFNPHTTSTIVSDVSSVRPFGHEWQTMRGNKWREATEEDEIQELAHLFESSCSSLSSHCASESNTQNSQDELESTSLIASFLNVESHIQSVLKKAGSTSQTLTTKAHVQPFLHIWDCGGQPVFLEILPAFLTPRTMFLLLFDASKDFRERWQSRQNTPDGKVLFGEVVNESTSDLMAKWMSTIHSHLMKHNKDDTSSPNLYCIGTRGDKLKAKWKRDQVKKQIQSLYEEKEFSDLIKDVLIIDNTTSGKGEREDSNIAKLRESIDSFITKLVIKTPINWVLFRKILQELKLNVISVSIAIAIGATCHIPAADVPEVLKFYHELGAVLYYPQIEGLEDKLILSPKWFVDTIGKVFTLEGCKEGWSGTRRWYLLRNDGILVQSLYQEVWRSSGIDPEEIIELLVHFRLAAQVQTELYDSRFKQYFLPAVLQGYTGDPNEVRPGYKLRASPVHITFSTGYVPPGFFTRLATAVATDASVELNFENGYVYAVPGSGFFDRLLHRTSKLEIKSIYRNRVCFSYGRPSDDFVLTDVHTAIQVDVLRYAPESSHPVSLKLVCQKILKILEECCQQVEDTLSLYHGHHADRSSRKVQYVCQCSPFSEVHYIQDIDAENQTCSHPVYCKMERCPRHLNDEESVWFNDNMLQERQLQEIPPLEEIIIKDDHKPTIHKVDSTAIHSPTKTSESNDDQHKGILTIKNLVDIIRVLEKGYFQNKKWFDLGLYLGLIHNDLKTIEDNYPRDAKRCLRECLALWLTDDIEATWDKLAIAVGEVGDTTVAEYIRSTTKEL
;
A
#
# COMPACT_ATOMS: atom_id res chain seq x y z
N MET A 1 10.54 1.85 -15.19
CA MET A 1 10.27 2.26 -13.79
C MET A 1 10.99 1.32 -12.82
N LEU A 2 11.66 1.86 -11.79
CA LEU A 2 12.34 1.10 -10.74
C LEU A 2 11.46 1.07 -9.48
N LEU A 3 11.08 -0.14 -9.04
CA LEU A 3 10.17 -0.37 -7.92
C LEU A 3 10.85 -1.15 -6.80
N GLY A 4 10.30 -1.08 -5.58
CA GLY A 4 10.77 -1.82 -4.40
C GLY A 4 11.03 -0.93 -3.18
N SER A 5 11.23 -1.53 -2.01
CA SER A 5 11.39 -0.80 -0.74
C SER A 5 12.62 0.11 -0.70
N ALA A 6 12.63 1.09 0.21
CA ALA A 6 13.72 2.05 0.31
C ALA A 6 15.05 1.37 0.74
N GLY A 7 16.13 1.71 0.04
CA GLY A 7 17.46 1.17 0.33
C GLY A 7 17.80 -0.19 -0.31
N THR A 8 16.93 -0.70 -1.20
CA THR A 8 17.19 -1.91 -2.02
C THR A 8 18.18 -1.68 -3.17
N GLY A 9 18.67 -0.46 -3.40
CA GLY A 9 19.69 -0.18 -4.42
C GLY A 9 19.15 0.26 -5.78
N LYS A 10 17.94 0.83 -5.85
CA LYS A 10 17.35 1.38 -7.10
C LYS A 10 18.23 2.41 -7.78
N THR A 11 18.64 3.45 -7.05
CA THR A 11 19.56 4.47 -7.54
C THR A 11 20.93 3.88 -7.93
N SER A 12 21.42 2.88 -7.19
CA SER A 12 22.67 2.18 -7.55
C SER A 12 22.52 1.38 -8.85
N LEU A 13 21.37 0.76 -9.09
CA LEU A 13 21.08 0.07 -10.34
C LEU A 13 20.94 1.05 -11.51
N LYS A 14 20.27 2.19 -11.33
CA LYS A 14 20.22 3.29 -12.32
C LYS A 14 21.64 3.67 -12.75
N ARG A 15 22.54 3.90 -11.79
CA ARG A 15 23.97 4.18 -12.03
C ARG A 15 24.67 3.03 -12.77
N SER A 16 24.37 1.78 -12.43
CA SER A 16 24.92 0.61 -13.13
C SER A 16 24.47 0.48 -14.59
N LEU A 17 23.22 0.82 -14.89
CA LEU A 17 22.75 0.89 -16.28
C LEU A 17 23.50 2.00 -17.06
N MET A 18 23.96 3.04 -16.36
CA MET A 18 24.79 4.13 -16.92
C MET A 18 26.30 3.82 -16.94
N GLU A 19 26.72 2.61 -16.56
CA GLU A 19 28.12 2.21 -16.37
C GLU A 19 28.92 3.14 -15.43
N GLU A 20 28.24 3.81 -14.51
CA GLU A 20 28.90 4.66 -13.54
C GLU A 20 29.53 3.81 -12.43
N PRO A 21 30.68 4.23 -11.88
CA PRO A 21 31.27 3.55 -10.74
C PRO A 21 30.31 3.50 -9.55
N PHE A 22 30.33 2.38 -8.83
CA PHE A 22 29.58 2.21 -7.60
C PHE A 22 29.94 3.30 -6.58
N ASN A 23 28.91 3.96 -6.04
CA ASN A 23 29.06 4.94 -4.99
C ASN A 23 28.34 4.47 -3.71
N PRO A 24 29.06 4.10 -2.64
CA PRO A 24 28.45 3.64 -1.39
C PRO A 24 27.71 4.75 -0.63
N HIS A 25 27.98 6.01 -0.94
CA HIS A 25 27.38 7.20 -0.33
C HIS A 25 26.24 7.78 -1.19
N THR A 26 25.71 7.02 -2.15
CA THR A 26 24.56 7.47 -2.95
C THR A 26 23.38 7.77 -2.02
N THR A 27 22.85 8.99 -2.12
CA THR A 27 21.67 9.44 -1.39
C THR A 27 20.46 8.63 -1.81
N SER A 28 19.57 8.34 -0.87
CA SER A 28 18.33 7.62 -1.20
C SER A 28 17.33 8.57 -1.84
N THR A 29 16.64 8.08 -2.87
CA THR A 29 15.55 8.81 -3.51
C THR A 29 14.41 9.06 -2.51
N ILE A 30 14.13 10.33 -2.28
CA ILE A 30 12.98 10.80 -1.52
C ILE A 30 11.90 11.11 -2.55
N VAL A 31 10.73 10.48 -2.43
CA VAL A 31 9.59 10.67 -3.37
C VAL A 31 9.88 10.10 -4.76
N SER A 32 10.58 10.80 -5.65
CA SER A 32 10.96 10.22 -6.94
C SER A 32 12.15 10.95 -7.58
N ASP A 33 12.86 10.24 -8.45
CA ASP A 33 13.80 10.84 -9.38
C ASP A 33 13.45 10.41 -10.82
N VAL A 34 13.05 11.37 -11.65
CA VAL A 34 12.67 11.15 -13.04
C VAL A 34 13.76 11.74 -13.93
N SER A 35 14.38 10.90 -14.76
CA SER A 35 15.47 11.30 -15.66
C SER A 35 15.24 10.78 -17.07
N SER A 36 15.47 11.64 -18.07
CA SER A 36 15.54 11.25 -19.48
C SER A 36 16.96 10.76 -19.80
N VAL A 37 17.06 9.53 -20.30
CA VAL A 37 18.33 8.83 -20.56
C VAL A 37 18.41 8.42 -22.02
N ARG A 38 19.59 8.56 -22.61
CA ARG A 38 19.91 7.97 -23.90
C ARG A 38 20.50 6.56 -23.71
N PRO A 39 19.82 5.51 -24.16
CA PRO A 39 20.37 4.16 -24.14
C PRO A 39 21.52 4.07 -25.15
N PHE A 40 22.51 3.24 -24.83
CA PHE A 40 23.56 2.81 -25.76
C PHE A 40 23.36 1.33 -26.09
N GLY A 41 23.32 1.01 -27.39
CA GLY A 41 23.18 -0.35 -27.92
C GLY A 41 24.03 -0.53 -29.18
N HIS A 42 24.30 -1.78 -29.57
CA HIS A 42 25.17 -2.12 -30.71
C HIS A 42 24.68 -1.56 -32.06
N GLU A 43 23.38 -1.26 -32.19
CA GLU A 43 22.75 -0.67 -33.38
C GLU A 43 22.70 0.88 -33.35
N TRP A 44 22.81 1.48 -32.16
CA TRP A 44 22.61 2.92 -31.93
C TRP A 44 23.96 3.60 -31.64
N GLN A 45 24.87 3.59 -32.63
CA GLN A 45 26.17 4.25 -32.47
C GLN A 45 26.01 5.77 -32.32
N THR A 46 26.25 6.30 -31.12
CA THR A 46 26.45 7.74 -30.89
C THR A 46 27.84 8.19 -31.35
N MET A 47 27.96 9.40 -31.90
CA MET A 47 29.28 10.05 -32.11
C MET A 47 29.97 10.49 -30.81
N ARG A 48 29.24 10.54 -29.67
CA ARG A 48 29.82 10.82 -28.35
C ARG A 48 29.66 9.62 -27.44
N GLY A 49 30.74 8.89 -27.21
CA GLY A 49 30.83 7.87 -26.17
C GLY A 49 30.20 6.51 -26.51
N ASN A 50 30.46 5.55 -25.64
CA ASN A 50 30.13 4.13 -25.75
C ASN A 50 29.31 3.63 -24.55
N LYS A 51 28.50 4.52 -23.94
CA LYS A 51 27.83 4.31 -22.65
C LYS A 51 26.50 5.06 -22.58
N TRP A 52 25.58 4.55 -21.76
CA TRP A 52 24.32 5.24 -21.42
C TRP A 52 24.64 6.53 -20.64
N ARG A 53 23.90 7.61 -20.91
CA ARG A 53 24.03 8.89 -20.19
C ARG A 53 22.71 9.64 -20.12
N GLU A 54 22.59 10.58 -19.17
CA GLU A 54 21.50 11.55 -19.18
C GLU A 54 21.52 12.36 -20.48
N ALA A 55 20.33 12.60 -21.04
CA ALA A 55 20.18 13.34 -22.29
C ALA A 55 20.46 14.83 -22.07
N THR A 56 21.26 15.45 -22.94
CA THR A 56 21.52 16.90 -22.91
C THR A 56 20.66 17.66 -23.92
N GLU A 57 20.65 18.99 -23.81
CA GLU A 57 19.96 19.86 -24.79
C GLU A 57 20.50 19.63 -26.21
N GLU A 58 21.82 19.44 -26.35
CA GLU A 58 22.49 19.17 -27.61
C GLU A 58 22.10 17.83 -28.22
N ASP A 59 21.92 16.80 -27.39
CA ASP A 59 21.49 15.48 -27.83
C ASP A 59 20.11 15.57 -28.52
N GLU A 60 19.16 16.31 -27.93
CA GLU A 60 17.82 16.56 -28.49
C GLU A 60 17.89 17.39 -29.79
N ILE A 61 18.74 18.42 -29.85
CA ILE A 61 18.95 19.22 -31.06
C ILE A 61 19.51 18.37 -32.20
N GLN A 62 20.46 17.48 -31.90
CA GLN A 62 21.08 16.62 -32.90
C GLN A 62 20.08 15.62 -33.48
N GLU A 63 19.20 15.07 -32.66
CA GLU A 63 18.16 14.17 -33.14
C GLU A 63 17.15 14.89 -34.05
N LEU A 64 16.71 16.11 -33.68
CA LEU A 64 15.88 16.93 -34.55
C LEU A 64 16.58 17.21 -35.90
N ALA A 65 17.88 17.51 -35.89
CA ALA A 65 18.66 17.70 -37.10
C ALA A 65 18.63 16.45 -38.02
N HIS A 66 18.82 15.26 -37.44
CA HIS A 66 18.75 14.00 -38.18
C HIS A 66 17.35 13.68 -38.71
N LEU A 67 16.30 13.97 -37.94
CA LEU A 67 14.91 13.78 -38.34
C LEU A 67 14.55 14.70 -39.54
N PHE A 68 14.98 15.96 -39.51
CA PHE A 68 14.77 16.88 -40.63
C PHE A 68 15.55 16.45 -41.88
N GLU A 69 16.82 16.05 -41.74
CA GLU A 69 17.64 15.60 -42.87
C GLU A 69 17.07 14.34 -43.54
N SER A 70 16.68 13.34 -42.73
CA SER A 70 16.08 12.11 -43.23
C SER A 70 14.77 12.37 -43.98
N SER A 71 13.95 13.30 -43.51
CA SER A 71 12.70 13.69 -44.17
C SER A 71 12.93 14.47 -45.46
N CYS A 72 13.85 15.44 -45.45
CA CYS A 72 14.25 16.18 -46.65
C CYS A 72 14.81 15.27 -47.75
N SER A 73 15.49 14.18 -47.40
CA SER A 73 15.95 13.19 -48.40
C SER A 73 14.82 12.37 -49.04
N SER A 74 13.73 12.13 -48.30
CA SER A 74 12.54 11.40 -48.78
C SER A 74 11.57 12.24 -49.63
N LEU A 75 11.53 13.55 -49.38
CA LEU A 75 10.70 14.54 -50.09
C LEU A 75 11.17 14.87 -51.51
N SER A 76 12.33 14.36 -51.94
CA SER A 76 12.79 14.51 -53.33
C SER A 76 12.00 13.67 -54.35
N SER A 77 11.01 12.88 -53.91
CA SER A 77 10.27 12.00 -54.83
C SER A 77 8.77 12.28 -55.01
N HIS A 78 8.00 12.85 -54.07
CA HIS A 78 6.57 13.10 -54.35
C HIS A 78 5.91 14.25 -53.56
N CYS A 79 5.21 15.07 -54.35
CA CYS A 79 4.08 15.96 -54.04
C CYS A 79 4.36 17.39 -53.55
N ALA A 80 4.42 18.29 -54.54
CA ALA A 80 3.71 19.56 -54.47
C ALA A 80 2.19 19.30 -54.50
N SER A 81 1.44 19.80 -53.52
CA SER A 81 0.04 20.20 -53.72
C SER A 81 -0.41 21.08 -52.55
N GLU A 82 -1.03 22.18 -52.92
CA GLU A 82 -1.61 23.21 -52.07
C GLU A 82 -2.96 22.79 -51.47
N SER A 83 -3.27 23.44 -50.34
CA SER A 83 -4.58 23.89 -49.84
C SER A 83 -5.69 22.87 -49.54
N ASN A 84 -6.15 22.87 -48.30
CA ASN A 84 -7.44 23.48 -47.96
C ASN A 84 -7.68 23.48 -46.43
N THR A 85 -7.78 24.68 -45.84
CA THR A 85 -8.37 24.88 -44.52
C THR A 85 -9.29 26.09 -44.60
N GLN A 86 -10.60 25.85 -44.71
CA GLN A 86 -11.63 26.76 -44.26
C GLN A 86 -12.22 26.17 -42.99
N ASN A 87 -11.88 26.75 -41.84
CA ASN A 87 -12.79 27.10 -40.74
C ASN A 87 -11.98 27.69 -39.56
N SER A 88 -12.66 28.58 -38.82
CA SER A 88 -12.28 29.32 -37.59
C SER A 88 -11.12 30.33 -37.67
N GLN A 89 -11.41 31.54 -38.19
CA GLN A 89 -10.49 32.70 -38.15
C GLN A 89 -10.39 33.34 -36.75
N ASP A 90 -11.39 33.21 -35.88
CA ASP A 90 -11.41 33.90 -34.58
C ASP A 90 -10.58 33.21 -33.47
N GLU A 91 -10.41 31.88 -33.52
CA GLU A 91 -9.51 31.14 -32.58
C GLU A 91 -8.02 31.29 -32.97
N LEU A 92 -7.72 31.51 -34.25
CA LEU A 92 -6.36 31.61 -34.78
C LEU A 92 -5.66 32.93 -34.42
N GLU A 93 -6.41 34.04 -34.31
CA GLU A 93 -5.86 35.35 -33.91
C GLU A 93 -5.51 35.39 -32.42
N SER A 94 -6.34 34.79 -31.57
CA SER A 94 -6.13 34.71 -30.12
C SER A 94 -4.92 33.84 -29.75
N THR A 95 -4.75 32.72 -30.46
CA THR A 95 -3.61 31.80 -30.30
C THR A 95 -2.29 32.39 -30.80
N SER A 96 -2.32 33.19 -31.88
CA SER A 96 -1.16 33.93 -32.41
C SER A 96 -0.58 34.94 -31.40
N LEU A 97 -1.43 35.68 -30.68
CA LEU A 97 -1.01 36.66 -29.68
C LEU A 97 -0.35 35.99 -28.46
N ILE A 98 -0.88 34.87 -27.99
CA ILE A 98 -0.33 34.12 -26.84
C ILE A 98 1.04 33.50 -27.18
N ALA A 99 1.19 32.91 -28.36
CA ALA A 99 2.47 32.39 -28.83
C ALA A 99 3.54 33.49 -28.96
N SER A 100 3.12 34.71 -29.33
CA SER A 100 4.01 35.88 -29.38
C SER A 100 4.49 36.32 -27.99
N PHE A 101 3.63 36.24 -26.96
CA PHE A 101 3.97 36.62 -25.58
C PHE A 101 5.05 35.71 -24.96
N LEU A 102 4.99 34.41 -25.25
CA LEU A 102 5.99 33.43 -24.80
C LEU A 102 7.21 33.35 -25.72
N ASN A 103 7.34 34.24 -26.71
CA ASN A 103 8.40 34.22 -27.71
C ASN A 103 8.55 32.85 -28.41
N VAL A 104 7.45 32.11 -28.58
CA VAL A 104 7.46 30.73 -29.11
C VAL A 104 8.12 30.67 -30.47
N GLU A 105 7.81 31.64 -31.35
CA GLU A 105 8.43 31.75 -32.67
C GLU A 105 9.96 31.91 -32.55
N SER A 106 10.45 32.72 -31.62
CA SER A 106 11.89 32.85 -31.37
C SER A 106 12.51 31.55 -30.86
N HIS A 107 11.82 30.80 -30.00
CA HIS A 107 12.27 29.49 -29.54
C HIS A 107 12.34 28.49 -30.70
N ILE A 108 11.31 28.44 -31.56
CA ILE A 108 11.27 27.60 -32.77
C ILE A 108 12.42 27.96 -33.70
N GLN A 109 12.58 29.23 -34.06
CA GLN A 109 13.67 29.68 -34.94
C GLN A 109 15.04 29.37 -34.34
N SER A 110 15.21 29.53 -33.03
CA SER A 110 16.44 29.14 -32.32
C SER A 110 16.71 27.63 -32.44
N VAL A 111 15.73 26.79 -32.14
CA VAL A 111 15.86 25.32 -32.22
C VAL A 111 16.12 24.87 -33.66
N LEU A 112 15.39 25.38 -34.64
CA LEU A 112 15.57 25.08 -36.06
C LEU A 112 16.94 25.55 -36.57
N LYS A 113 17.39 26.74 -36.17
CA LYS A 113 18.72 27.25 -36.53
C LYS A 113 19.83 26.38 -35.92
N LYS A 114 19.72 26.02 -34.65
CA LYS A 114 20.67 25.11 -33.98
C LYS A 114 20.69 23.75 -34.69
N ALA A 115 19.52 23.18 -35.00
CA ALA A 115 19.41 21.90 -35.70
C ALA A 115 19.99 21.96 -37.13
N GLY A 116 19.69 23.00 -37.91
CA GLY A 116 20.22 23.19 -39.26
C GLY A 116 21.73 23.37 -39.29
N SER A 117 22.30 24.07 -38.31
CA SER A 117 23.76 24.22 -38.16
C SER A 117 24.44 22.88 -37.89
N THR A 118 23.82 22.04 -37.05
CA THR A 118 24.29 20.69 -36.72
C THR A 118 24.16 19.74 -37.91
N SER A 119 23.09 19.84 -38.71
CA SER A 119 22.90 19.03 -39.93
C SER A 119 24.02 19.25 -40.96
N GLN A 120 24.49 20.50 -41.13
CA GLN A 120 25.60 20.81 -42.04
C GLN A 120 26.95 20.19 -41.62
N THR A 121 27.08 19.77 -40.37
CA THR A 121 28.31 19.14 -39.83
C THR A 121 28.21 17.61 -39.71
N LEU A 122 27.04 17.02 -39.95
CA LEU A 122 26.81 15.59 -39.85
C LEU A 122 27.30 14.87 -41.12
N THR A 123 28.37 14.08 -40.99
CA THR A 123 29.02 13.36 -42.11
C THR A 123 28.58 11.90 -42.24
N THR A 124 27.69 11.40 -41.37
CA THR A 124 27.25 10.00 -41.34
C THR A 124 25.76 9.87 -41.08
N LYS A 125 25.10 8.92 -41.78
CA LYS A 125 23.72 8.51 -41.53
C LYS A 125 23.63 7.87 -40.14
N ALA A 126 23.24 8.63 -39.12
CA ALA A 126 22.96 8.09 -37.80
C ALA A 126 21.52 7.55 -37.75
N HIS A 127 21.33 6.42 -37.06
CA HIS A 127 20.00 5.93 -36.73
C HIS A 127 19.38 6.80 -35.64
N VAL A 128 18.11 7.20 -35.82
CA VAL A 128 17.34 7.99 -34.83
C VAL A 128 17.25 7.22 -33.52
N GLN A 129 17.75 7.79 -32.43
CA GLN A 129 17.82 7.12 -31.14
C GLN A 129 16.58 7.36 -30.30
N PRO A 130 16.00 6.31 -29.69
CA PRO A 130 14.88 6.46 -28.77
C PRO A 130 15.32 7.11 -27.45
N PHE A 131 14.44 7.88 -26.82
CA PHE A 131 14.62 8.30 -25.42
C PHE A 131 13.99 7.31 -24.46
N LEU A 132 14.68 7.07 -23.35
CA LEU A 132 14.16 6.29 -22.24
C LEU A 132 13.92 7.22 -21.04
N HIS A 133 12.70 7.22 -20.50
CA HIS A 133 12.41 7.87 -19.22
C HIS A 133 12.59 6.86 -18.08
N ILE A 134 13.63 7.06 -17.25
CA ILE A 134 13.84 6.25 -16.05
C ILE A 134 13.20 6.96 -14.87
N TRP A 135 12.16 6.32 -14.33
CA TRP A 135 11.55 6.67 -13.05
C TRP A 135 12.18 5.84 -11.94
N ASP A 136 13.04 6.45 -11.13
CA ASP A 136 13.53 5.90 -9.86
C ASP A 136 12.56 6.30 -8.75
N CYS A 137 11.67 5.38 -8.37
CA CYS A 137 10.61 5.69 -7.43
C CYS A 137 11.10 5.60 -5.97
N GLY A 138 10.60 6.48 -5.11
CA GLY A 138 10.80 6.38 -3.67
C GLY A 138 10.25 5.05 -3.14
N GLY A 139 11.01 4.38 -2.27
CA GLY A 139 10.60 3.12 -1.66
C GLY A 139 10.01 3.28 -0.25
N GLN A 140 9.61 4.50 0.11
CA GLN A 140 8.95 4.81 1.38
C GLN A 140 7.54 4.19 1.38
N PRO A 141 7.06 3.67 2.53
CA PRO A 141 5.73 3.07 2.61
C PRO A 141 4.63 3.97 2.04
N VAL A 142 4.58 5.24 2.45
CA VAL A 142 3.62 6.24 1.95
C VAL A 142 3.66 6.39 0.42
N PHE A 143 4.84 6.28 -0.19
CA PHE A 143 5.01 6.51 -1.61
C PHE A 143 4.57 5.29 -2.43
N LEU A 144 4.82 4.09 -1.90
CA LEU A 144 4.37 2.85 -2.53
C LEU A 144 2.83 2.79 -2.65
N GLU A 145 2.09 3.43 -1.74
CA GLU A 145 0.63 3.55 -1.80
C GLU A 145 0.13 4.44 -2.95
N ILE A 146 0.88 5.48 -3.33
CA ILE A 146 0.45 6.46 -4.35
C ILE A 146 0.91 6.09 -5.76
N LEU A 147 2.02 5.35 -5.86
CA LEU A 147 2.63 4.94 -7.13
C LEU A 147 1.69 4.30 -8.16
N PRO A 148 0.66 3.51 -7.79
CA PRO A 148 -0.29 2.97 -8.75
C PRO A 148 -0.95 4.01 -9.67
N ALA A 149 -1.12 5.25 -9.21
CA ALA A 149 -1.69 6.35 -10.02
C ALA A 149 -0.78 6.81 -11.17
N PHE A 150 0.51 6.45 -11.15
CA PHE A 150 1.50 6.85 -12.15
C PHE A 150 1.93 5.70 -13.07
N LEU A 151 1.30 4.52 -12.95
CA LEU A 151 1.64 3.37 -13.79
C LEU A 151 1.11 3.58 -15.20
N THR A 152 1.89 3.22 -16.23
CA THR A 152 1.45 3.27 -17.64
C THR A 152 1.82 1.97 -18.37
N PRO A 153 1.04 1.52 -19.37
CA PRO A 153 1.20 0.19 -19.97
C PRO A 153 2.50 0.03 -20.77
N ARG A 154 3.00 1.10 -21.42
CA ARG A 154 4.24 1.08 -22.23
C ARG A 154 5.52 1.17 -21.39
N THR A 155 5.58 0.42 -20.29
CA THR A 155 6.65 0.52 -19.29
C THR A 155 7.34 -0.82 -19.06
N MET A 156 8.67 -0.82 -19.00
CA MET A 156 9.43 -1.89 -18.37
C MET A 156 9.57 -1.61 -16.88
N PHE A 157 9.20 -2.59 -16.07
CA PHE A 157 9.29 -2.55 -14.62
C PHE A 157 10.49 -3.37 -14.14
N LEU A 158 11.33 -2.75 -13.31
CA LEU A 158 12.40 -3.43 -12.60
C LEU A 158 12.02 -3.43 -11.12
N LEU A 159 11.68 -4.60 -10.57
CA LEU A 159 11.26 -4.77 -9.17
C LEU A 159 12.46 -5.24 -8.34
N LEU A 160 12.98 -4.35 -7.51
CA LEU A 160 14.22 -4.55 -6.77
C LEU A 160 13.99 -5.05 -5.34
N PHE A 161 14.85 -5.97 -4.91
CA PHE A 161 14.95 -6.45 -3.53
C PHE A 161 16.42 -6.61 -3.11
N ASP A 162 16.68 -6.65 -1.80
CA ASP A 162 18.01 -6.94 -1.26
C ASP A 162 18.22 -8.45 -1.19
N ALA A 163 18.97 -9.03 -2.13
CA ALA A 163 19.19 -10.48 -2.19
C ALA A 163 20.03 -11.03 -1.02
N SER A 164 20.64 -10.16 -0.21
CA SER A 164 21.42 -10.57 0.95
C SER A 164 20.58 -10.80 2.22
N LYS A 165 19.29 -10.49 2.17
CA LYS A 165 18.34 -10.67 3.28
C LYS A 165 17.36 -11.80 2.97
N ASP A 166 16.78 -12.36 4.03
CA ASP A 166 15.61 -13.22 3.87
C ASP A 166 14.42 -12.35 3.44
N PHE A 167 13.79 -12.70 2.31
CA PHE A 167 12.68 -11.94 1.77
C PHE A 167 11.36 -12.24 2.52
N ARG A 168 11.31 -13.28 3.35
CA ARG A 168 10.18 -13.55 4.26
C ARG A 168 10.18 -12.62 5.48
N GLU A 169 11.30 -11.94 5.75
CA GLU A 169 11.37 -10.96 6.82
C GLU A 169 10.63 -9.67 6.45
N ARG A 170 10.13 -9.01 7.50
CA ARG A 170 9.55 -7.68 7.43
C ARG A 170 10.57 -6.67 6.92
N TRP A 171 10.15 -5.83 5.98
CA TRP A 171 11.06 -4.83 5.42
C TRP A 171 11.02 -3.52 6.21
N GLN A 172 12.15 -2.80 6.21
CA GLN A 172 12.31 -1.50 6.86
C GLN A 172 12.88 -0.51 5.86
N SER A 173 12.27 0.67 5.77
CA SER A 173 12.76 1.75 4.92
C SER A 173 14.16 2.19 5.41
N ARG A 174 15.15 2.17 4.51
CA ARG A 174 16.49 2.69 4.77
C ARG A 174 16.79 3.86 3.86
N GLN A 175 17.18 5.00 4.44
CA GLN A 175 17.52 6.22 3.72
C GLN A 175 18.94 6.66 4.02
N ASN A 176 19.77 6.80 2.99
CA ASN A 176 21.08 7.45 3.07
C ASN A 176 20.91 8.95 2.85
N THR A 177 21.39 9.76 3.79
CA THR A 177 21.33 11.23 3.72
C THR A 177 22.59 11.81 3.06
N PRO A 178 22.54 13.07 2.56
CA PRO A 178 23.70 13.72 1.94
C PRO A 178 24.94 13.83 2.83
N ASP A 179 24.75 13.92 4.15
CA ASP A 179 25.83 13.94 5.15
C ASP A 179 26.37 12.54 5.50
N GLY A 180 25.96 11.50 4.76
CA GLY A 180 26.46 10.13 4.90
C GLY A 180 25.84 9.34 6.06
N LYS A 181 24.82 9.88 6.75
CA LYS A 181 24.08 9.14 7.78
C LYS A 181 23.07 8.19 7.14
N VAL A 182 22.70 7.16 7.90
CA VAL A 182 21.65 6.21 7.52
C VAL A 182 20.49 6.38 8.48
N LEU A 183 19.35 6.81 7.96
CA LEU A 183 18.09 6.88 8.68
C LEU A 183 17.28 5.61 8.42
N PHE A 184 16.72 5.06 9.48
CA PHE A 184 15.81 3.93 9.42
C PHE A 184 14.39 4.43 9.67
N GLY A 185 13.48 4.09 8.76
CA GLY A 185 12.05 4.32 8.91
C GLY A 185 11.39 3.24 9.76
N GLU A 186 10.06 3.21 9.73
CA GLU A 186 9.30 2.15 10.38
C GLU A 186 9.59 0.77 9.77
N VAL A 187 9.46 -0.27 10.59
CA VAL A 187 9.43 -1.67 10.14
C VAL A 187 7.99 -1.97 9.74
N VAL A 188 7.74 -2.09 8.44
CA VAL A 188 6.39 -2.33 7.92
C VAL A 188 5.95 -3.73 8.32
N ASN A 189 4.65 -3.90 8.63
CA ASN A 189 4.08 -5.21 8.93
C ASN A 189 3.90 -6.06 7.67
N GLU A 190 4.91 -6.14 6.80
CA GLU A 190 4.81 -6.80 5.50
C GLU A 190 6.18 -7.39 5.15
N SER A 191 6.21 -8.62 4.63
CA SER A 191 7.45 -9.23 4.16
C SER A 191 7.90 -8.65 2.81
N THR A 192 9.16 -8.82 2.46
CA THR A 192 9.63 -8.44 1.12
C THR A 192 8.95 -9.28 0.03
N SER A 193 8.65 -10.56 0.29
CA SER A 193 7.84 -11.41 -0.61
C SER A 193 6.47 -10.83 -0.87
N ASP A 194 5.76 -10.42 0.18
CA ASP A 194 4.39 -9.91 0.06
C ASP A 194 4.38 -8.62 -0.75
N LEU A 195 5.30 -7.69 -0.44
CA LEU A 195 5.47 -6.47 -1.22
C LEU A 195 5.72 -6.78 -2.71
N MET A 196 6.64 -7.72 -2.99
CA MET A 196 6.97 -8.09 -4.37
C MET A 196 5.77 -8.72 -5.10
N ALA A 197 5.07 -9.65 -4.47
CA ALA A 197 3.91 -10.32 -5.04
C ALA A 197 2.75 -9.34 -5.27
N LYS A 198 2.51 -8.42 -4.33
CA LYS A 198 1.54 -7.31 -4.49
C LYS A 198 1.84 -6.46 -5.73
N TRP A 199 3.10 -6.09 -5.95
CA TRP A 199 3.50 -5.33 -7.14
C TRP A 199 3.34 -6.13 -8.44
N MET A 200 3.74 -7.40 -8.47
CA MET A 200 3.53 -8.28 -9.63
C MET A 200 2.05 -8.39 -10.00
N SER A 201 1.22 -8.68 -8.99
CA SER A 201 -0.24 -8.74 -9.09
C SER A 201 -0.84 -7.44 -9.63
N THR A 202 -0.37 -6.29 -9.12
CA THR A 202 -0.91 -4.97 -9.48
C THR A 202 -0.57 -4.60 -10.91
N ILE A 203 0.70 -4.75 -11.31
CA ILE A 203 1.13 -4.50 -12.69
C ILE A 203 0.37 -5.41 -13.66
N HIS A 204 0.18 -6.67 -13.29
CA HIS A 204 -0.59 -7.61 -14.11
C HIS A 204 -2.05 -7.17 -14.27
N SER A 205 -2.77 -7.00 -13.16
CA SER A 205 -4.19 -6.65 -13.17
C SER A 205 -4.49 -5.29 -13.82
N HIS A 206 -3.62 -4.30 -13.65
CA HIS A 206 -3.87 -2.95 -14.13
C HIS A 206 -3.40 -2.71 -15.57
N LEU A 207 -2.33 -3.38 -16.01
CA LEU A 207 -1.65 -3.02 -17.26
C LEU A 207 -1.57 -4.13 -18.30
N MET A 208 -1.83 -5.39 -17.94
CA MET A 208 -1.81 -6.47 -18.94
C MET A 208 -3.03 -6.40 -19.84
N LYS A 209 -2.79 -6.43 -21.15
CA LYS A 209 -3.82 -6.58 -22.17
C LYS A 209 -3.79 -8.03 -22.66
N HIS A 210 -4.93 -8.70 -22.67
CA HIS A 210 -5.03 -10.10 -23.13
C HIS A 210 -5.09 -10.25 -24.67
N ASN A 211 -4.92 -9.17 -25.43
CA ASN A 211 -4.89 -9.21 -26.90
C ASN A 211 -3.50 -9.61 -27.41
N LYS A 212 -3.44 -10.70 -28.19
CA LYS A 212 -2.19 -11.34 -28.66
C LYS A 212 -1.33 -10.52 -29.63
N ASP A 213 -1.87 -9.45 -30.22
CA ASP A 213 -1.17 -8.61 -31.21
C ASP A 213 -0.58 -7.30 -30.63
N ASP A 214 -0.70 -7.06 -29.31
CA ASP A 214 -0.31 -5.77 -28.73
C ASP A 214 1.17 -5.76 -28.28
N THR A 215 2.03 -5.07 -29.04
CA THR A 215 3.46 -4.85 -28.70
C THR A 215 3.66 -3.94 -27.49
N SER A 216 2.58 -3.47 -26.85
CA SER A 216 2.58 -2.52 -25.73
C SER A 216 2.46 -3.15 -24.35
N SER A 217 2.51 -4.49 -24.22
CA SER A 217 2.43 -5.17 -22.92
C SER A 217 3.68 -4.88 -22.07
N PRO A 218 3.53 -4.57 -20.77
CA PRO A 218 4.68 -4.33 -19.90
C PRO A 218 5.52 -5.59 -19.67
N ASN A 219 6.81 -5.39 -19.40
CA ASN A 219 7.73 -6.44 -18.99
C ASN A 219 8.18 -6.20 -17.55
N LEU A 220 8.28 -7.26 -16.75
CA LEU A 220 8.79 -7.18 -15.38
C LEU A 220 10.05 -8.04 -15.20
N TYR A 221 11.08 -7.45 -14.59
CA TYR A 221 12.25 -8.18 -14.11
C TYR A 221 12.35 -8.05 -12.59
N CYS A 222 12.62 -9.17 -11.91
CA CYS A 222 12.95 -9.15 -10.49
C CYS A 222 14.46 -9.02 -10.34
N ILE A 223 14.93 -7.97 -9.68
CA ILE A 223 16.35 -7.66 -9.55
C ILE A 223 16.78 -7.75 -8.09
N GLY A 224 17.54 -8.79 -7.76
CA GLY A 224 18.17 -8.93 -6.45
C GLY A 224 19.50 -8.19 -6.42
N THR A 225 19.61 -7.10 -5.68
CA THR A 225 20.86 -6.36 -5.53
C THR A 225 21.75 -6.96 -4.45
N ARG A 226 22.96 -6.40 -4.29
CA ARG A 226 23.98 -6.85 -3.32
C ARG A 226 24.47 -8.27 -3.56
N GLY A 227 24.57 -8.65 -4.83
CA GLY A 227 25.15 -9.91 -5.25
C GLY A 227 26.57 -10.16 -4.70
N ASP A 228 27.34 -9.11 -4.40
CA ASP A 228 28.66 -9.16 -3.76
C ASP A 228 28.63 -9.94 -2.43
N LYS A 229 27.51 -9.86 -1.69
CA LYS A 229 27.32 -10.57 -0.42
C LYS A 229 27.00 -12.06 -0.62
N LEU A 230 26.53 -12.45 -1.80
CA LEU A 230 26.28 -13.83 -2.19
C LEU A 230 27.47 -14.41 -2.94
N LYS A 231 28.56 -14.66 -2.21
CA LYS A 231 29.85 -15.16 -2.77
C LYS A 231 29.73 -16.51 -3.48
N ALA A 232 28.86 -17.39 -3.00
CA ALA A 232 28.69 -18.72 -3.55
C ALA A 232 27.56 -18.75 -4.59
N LYS A 233 27.84 -19.31 -5.78
CA LYS A 233 26.87 -19.39 -6.90
C LYS A 233 25.54 -20.04 -6.46
N TRP A 234 25.61 -21.14 -5.71
CA TRP A 234 24.42 -21.85 -5.23
C TRP A 234 23.48 -20.99 -4.37
N LYS A 235 24.01 -19.99 -3.63
CA LYS A 235 23.17 -19.06 -2.86
C LYS A 235 22.39 -18.13 -3.78
N ARG A 236 23.03 -17.64 -4.85
CA ARG A 236 22.35 -16.84 -5.88
C ARG A 236 21.26 -17.65 -6.57
N ASP A 237 21.57 -18.91 -6.91
CA ASP A 237 20.61 -19.84 -7.53
C ASP A 237 19.45 -20.17 -6.57
N GLN A 238 19.71 -20.31 -5.27
CA GLN A 238 18.68 -20.51 -4.25
C GLN A 238 17.73 -19.31 -4.16
N VAL A 239 18.27 -18.09 -4.04
CA VAL A 239 17.46 -16.87 -4.01
C VAL A 239 16.64 -16.73 -5.30
N LYS A 240 17.24 -17.04 -6.45
CA LYS A 240 16.54 -17.04 -7.74
C LYS A 240 15.32 -17.99 -7.73
N LYS A 241 15.50 -19.24 -7.29
CA LYS A 241 14.42 -20.23 -7.18
C LYS A 241 13.34 -19.81 -6.19
N GLN A 242 13.74 -19.20 -5.08
CA GLN A 242 12.80 -18.71 -4.08
C GLN A 242 11.89 -17.61 -4.66
N ILE A 243 12.45 -16.64 -5.39
CA ILE A 243 11.64 -15.62 -6.07
C ILE A 243 10.78 -16.22 -7.17
N GLN A 244 11.30 -17.20 -7.94
CA GLN A 244 10.52 -17.93 -8.95
C GLN A 244 9.29 -18.61 -8.36
N SER A 245 9.42 -19.24 -7.19
CA SER A 245 8.28 -19.89 -6.52
C SER A 245 7.19 -18.93 -6.06
N LEU A 246 7.45 -17.62 -5.97
CA LEU A 246 6.42 -16.62 -5.61
C LEU A 246 5.37 -16.42 -6.71
N TYR A 247 5.76 -16.61 -7.97
CA TYR A 247 4.90 -16.40 -9.13
C TYR A 247 4.68 -17.67 -9.96
N GLU A 248 5.24 -18.81 -9.55
CA GLU A 248 4.95 -20.11 -10.14
C GLU A 248 3.45 -20.42 -9.97
N GLU A 249 2.79 -20.86 -11.05
CA GLU A 249 1.35 -21.15 -11.08
C GLU A 249 0.42 -19.94 -10.75
N LYS A 250 0.94 -18.71 -10.80
CA LYS A 250 0.13 -17.48 -10.65
C LYS A 250 -0.26 -16.94 -12.01
N GLU A 251 -1.45 -16.32 -12.10
CA GLU A 251 -1.93 -15.67 -13.32
C GLU A 251 -0.94 -14.65 -13.89
N PHE A 252 -0.19 -13.98 -13.00
CA PHE A 252 0.79 -12.97 -13.37
C PHE A 252 2.17 -13.53 -13.74
N SER A 253 2.36 -14.85 -13.86
CA SER A 253 3.67 -15.45 -14.22
C SER A 253 4.22 -14.92 -15.55
N ASP A 254 3.35 -14.72 -16.53
CA ASP A 254 3.72 -14.37 -17.92
C ASP A 254 4.31 -12.95 -18.06
N LEU A 255 4.02 -12.10 -17.07
CA LEU A 255 4.57 -10.76 -16.94
C LEU A 255 6.08 -10.80 -16.60
N ILE A 256 6.53 -11.78 -15.80
CA ILE A 256 7.90 -11.88 -15.32
C ILE A 256 8.79 -12.48 -16.41
N LYS A 257 9.82 -11.75 -16.84
CA LYS A 257 10.77 -12.20 -17.87
C LYS A 257 11.97 -12.95 -17.31
N ASP A 258 12.54 -12.46 -16.21
CA ASP A 258 13.66 -13.15 -15.53
C ASP A 258 13.83 -12.62 -14.10
N VAL A 259 14.59 -13.38 -13.32
CA VAL A 259 15.12 -12.97 -12.01
C VAL A 259 16.64 -12.88 -12.12
N LEU A 260 17.20 -11.70 -11.87
CA LEU A 260 18.63 -11.43 -11.99
C LEU A 260 19.19 -11.03 -10.62
N ILE A 261 20.30 -11.66 -10.21
CA ILE A 261 21.04 -11.29 -9.00
C ILE A 261 22.30 -10.54 -9.41
N ILE A 262 22.37 -9.26 -9.05
CA ILE A 262 23.36 -8.30 -9.55
C ILE A 262 24.29 -7.84 -8.43
N ASP A 263 25.60 -7.86 -8.72
CA ASP A 263 26.63 -7.17 -7.95
C ASP A 263 26.90 -5.76 -8.50
N ASN A 264 26.18 -4.77 -7.96
CA ASN A 264 26.35 -3.37 -8.33
C ASN A 264 27.76 -2.81 -8.00
N THR A 265 28.56 -3.47 -7.15
CA THR A 265 29.91 -2.98 -6.79
C THR A 265 30.92 -3.16 -7.93
N THR A 266 30.56 -3.97 -8.93
CA THR A 266 31.37 -4.21 -10.14
C THR A 266 31.09 -3.21 -11.26
N SER A 267 30.07 -2.35 -11.08
CA SER A 267 29.62 -1.34 -12.03
C SER A 267 30.76 -0.46 -12.55
N GLY A 268 30.82 -0.29 -13.88
CA GLY A 268 31.81 0.56 -14.55
C GLY A 268 33.22 -0.04 -14.66
N LYS A 269 33.42 -1.31 -14.30
CA LYS A 269 34.73 -2.00 -14.35
C LYS A 269 35.03 -2.73 -15.67
N GLY A 270 34.34 -2.37 -16.76
CA GLY A 270 34.54 -2.97 -18.08
C GLY A 270 34.23 -4.47 -18.08
N GLU A 271 35.15 -5.29 -18.59
CA GLU A 271 34.99 -6.76 -18.66
C GLU A 271 34.80 -7.45 -17.29
N ARG A 272 35.13 -6.77 -16.19
CA ARG A 272 34.93 -7.28 -14.82
C ARG A 272 33.57 -6.93 -14.22
N GLU A 273 32.70 -6.24 -14.96
CA GLU A 273 31.35 -5.96 -14.54
C GLU A 273 30.51 -7.24 -14.49
N ASP A 274 29.58 -7.34 -13.52
CA ASP A 274 28.64 -8.44 -13.43
C ASP A 274 27.86 -8.58 -14.75
N SER A 275 27.95 -9.76 -15.36
CA SER A 275 27.35 -10.05 -16.67
C SER A 275 25.83 -9.90 -16.67
N ASN A 276 25.17 -10.00 -15.51
CA ASN A 276 23.73 -9.75 -15.41
C ASN A 276 23.38 -8.27 -15.63
N ILE A 277 24.29 -7.32 -15.36
CA ILE A 277 24.09 -5.90 -15.69
C ILE A 277 24.10 -5.71 -17.20
N ALA A 278 25.08 -6.31 -17.88
CA ALA A 278 25.16 -6.28 -19.34
C ALA A 278 23.93 -6.95 -20.00
N LYS A 279 23.54 -8.13 -19.52
CA LYS A 279 22.32 -8.83 -19.97
C LYS A 279 21.06 -7.98 -19.78
N LEU A 280 20.97 -7.24 -18.68
CA LEU A 280 19.85 -6.34 -18.42
C LEU A 280 19.84 -5.16 -19.41
N ARG A 281 21.00 -4.57 -19.71
CA ARG A 281 21.13 -3.53 -20.75
C ARG A 281 20.68 -4.02 -22.12
N GLU A 282 21.10 -5.23 -22.52
CA GLU A 282 20.65 -5.87 -23.78
C GLU A 282 19.13 -6.13 -23.78
N SER A 283 18.57 -6.56 -22.66
CA SER A 283 17.13 -6.81 -22.53
C SER A 283 16.31 -5.52 -22.66
N ILE A 284 16.82 -4.41 -22.11
CA ILE A 284 16.19 -3.10 -22.26
C ILE A 284 16.27 -2.63 -23.71
N ASP A 285 17.42 -2.78 -24.38
CA ASP A 285 17.60 -2.43 -25.80
C ASP A 285 16.61 -3.22 -26.69
N SER A 286 16.47 -4.53 -26.46
CA SER A 286 15.50 -5.38 -27.15
C SER A 286 14.04 -5.00 -26.87
N PHE A 287 13.73 -4.46 -25.70
CA PHE A 287 12.38 -3.98 -25.38
C PHE A 287 12.08 -2.66 -26.08
N ILE A 288 13.05 -1.75 -26.11
CA ILE A 288 12.91 -0.44 -26.75
C ILE A 288 12.63 -0.60 -28.25
N THR A 289 13.32 -1.51 -28.93
CA THR A 289 13.09 -1.77 -30.37
C THR A 289 11.66 -2.26 -30.68
N LYS A 290 11.00 -2.93 -29.72
CA LYS A 290 9.59 -3.36 -29.85
C LYS A 290 8.57 -2.25 -29.59
N LEU A 291 8.98 -1.20 -28.87
CA LEU A 291 8.13 -0.06 -28.50
C LEU A 291 8.21 1.12 -29.49
N VAL A 292 8.93 0.97 -30.60
CA VAL A 292 9.09 2.06 -31.58
C VAL A 292 7.73 2.39 -32.22
N ILE A 293 7.22 3.58 -31.93
CA ILE A 293 6.00 4.14 -32.53
C ILE A 293 6.42 5.15 -33.60
N LYS A 294 5.90 5.00 -34.82
CA LYS A 294 6.05 6.02 -35.86
C LYS A 294 5.36 7.30 -35.41
N THR A 295 6.15 8.34 -35.14
CA THR A 295 5.67 9.60 -34.60
C THR A 295 5.96 10.73 -35.59
N PRO A 296 5.02 11.65 -35.86
CA PRO A 296 5.28 12.82 -36.69
C PRO A 296 6.42 13.67 -36.12
N ILE A 297 7.31 14.18 -36.97
CA ILE A 297 8.44 15.03 -36.54
C ILE A 297 7.95 16.30 -35.84
N ASN A 298 6.80 16.82 -36.28
CA ASN A 298 6.13 17.97 -35.70
C ASN A 298 5.84 17.76 -34.20
N TRP A 299 5.54 16.53 -33.77
CA TRP A 299 5.33 16.21 -32.35
C TRP A 299 6.65 16.27 -31.58
N VAL A 300 7.74 15.77 -32.15
CA VAL A 300 9.09 15.85 -31.55
C VAL A 300 9.53 17.30 -31.40
N LEU A 301 9.30 18.14 -32.42
CA LEU A 301 9.53 19.58 -32.35
C LEU A 301 8.68 20.23 -31.25
N PHE A 302 7.37 19.93 -31.23
CA PHE A 302 6.44 20.43 -30.21
C PHE A 302 6.91 20.12 -28.79
N ARG A 303 7.27 18.86 -28.51
CA ARG A 303 7.84 18.45 -27.22
C ARG A 303 9.08 19.28 -26.87
N LYS A 304 9.99 19.47 -27.83
CA LYS A 304 11.22 20.26 -27.60
C LYS A 304 10.90 21.69 -27.23
N ILE A 305 9.94 22.33 -27.89
CA ILE A 305 9.54 23.70 -27.56
C ILE A 305 8.95 23.79 -26.16
N LEU A 306 8.11 22.82 -25.76
CA LEU A 306 7.59 22.76 -24.38
C LEU A 306 8.73 22.70 -23.34
N GLN A 307 9.78 21.92 -23.60
CA GLN A 307 10.95 21.82 -22.71
C GLN A 307 11.75 23.14 -22.63
N GLU A 308 11.89 23.87 -23.75
CA GLU A 308 12.62 25.14 -23.81
C GLU A 308 11.95 26.29 -23.05
N LEU A 309 10.65 26.19 -22.76
CA LEU A 309 9.93 27.18 -21.96
C LEU A 309 10.49 27.31 -20.54
N LYS A 310 11.09 26.22 -19.99
CA LYS A 310 11.59 26.14 -18.61
C LYS A 310 10.54 26.54 -17.55
N LEU A 311 9.27 26.28 -17.87
CA LEU A 311 8.13 26.44 -16.98
C LEU A 311 7.71 25.08 -16.43
N ASN A 312 7.11 25.07 -15.23
CA ASN A 312 6.59 23.85 -14.63
C ASN A 312 5.19 23.49 -15.13
N VAL A 313 4.37 24.50 -15.42
CA VAL A 313 2.96 24.38 -15.80
C VAL A 313 2.61 25.46 -16.82
N ILE A 314 1.79 25.12 -17.80
CA ILE A 314 1.17 26.05 -18.75
C ILE A 314 -0.31 25.71 -18.90
N SER A 315 -1.08 26.59 -19.54
CA SER A 315 -2.45 26.23 -19.91
C SER A 315 -2.51 25.32 -21.15
N VAL A 316 -3.58 24.54 -21.27
CA VAL A 316 -3.82 23.71 -22.47
C VAL A 316 -4.03 24.62 -23.68
N SER A 317 -4.67 25.76 -23.50
CA SER A 317 -4.80 26.80 -24.54
C SER A 317 -3.43 27.28 -25.08
N ILE A 318 -2.44 27.47 -24.20
CA ILE A 318 -1.06 27.78 -24.61
C ILE A 318 -0.44 26.60 -25.37
N ALA A 319 -0.63 25.38 -24.87
CA ALA A 319 -0.10 24.17 -25.52
C ALA A 319 -0.68 24.00 -26.94
N ILE A 320 -1.98 24.26 -27.14
CA ILE A 320 -2.63 24.27 -28.45
C ILE A 320 -2.00 25.29 -29.39
N ALA A 321 -1.77 26.52 -28.91
CA ALA A 321 -1.12 27.56 -29.70
C ALA A 321 0.30 27.15 -30.13
N ILE A 322 1.11 26.60 -29.21
CA ILE A 322 2.45 26.11 -29.52
C ILE A 322 2.40 24.95 -30.53
N GLY A 323 1.45 24.02 -30.36
CA GLY A 323 1.23 22.89 -31.27
C GLY A 323 0.89 23.37 -32.68
N ALA A 324 0.01 24.36 -32.80
CA ALA A 324 -0.34 24.98 -34.07
C ALA A 324 0.87 25.62 -34.77
N THR A 325 1.72 26.34 -34.02
CA THR A 325 2.98 26.90 -34.56
C THR A 325 3.97 25.81 -34.97
N CYS A 326 3.92 24.64 -34.32
CA CYS A 326 4.70 23.46 -34.72
C CYS A 326 4.04 22.65 -35.86
N HIS A 327 3.01 23.17 -36.52
CA HIS A 327 2.25 22.50 -37.58
C HIS A 327 1.52 21.22 -37.14
N ILE A 328 0.99 21.21 -35.91
CA ILE A 328 0.03 20.21 -35.44
C ILE A 328 -1.36 20.85 -35.51
N PRO A 329 -2.38 20.22 -36.13
CA PRO A 329 -3.74 20.74 -36.10
C PRO A 329 -4.20 20.97 -34.65
N ALA A 330 -4.79 22.13 -34.36
CA ALA A 330 -5.18 22.51 -32.99
C ALA A 330 -6.07 21.45 -32.31
N ALA A 331 -6.99 20.84 -33.07
CA ALA A 331 -7.87 19.77 -32.62
C ALA A 331 -7.13 18.47 -32.22
N ASP A 332 -5.93 18.24 -32.77
CA ASP A 332 -5.15 17.02 -32.51
C ASP A 332 -4.24 17.18 -31.29
N VAL A 333 -3.92 18.41 -30.87
CA VAL A 333 -2.98 18.68 -29.76
C VAL A 333 -3.37 17.96 -28.46
N PRO A 334 -4.64 17.94 -28.01
CA PRO A 334 -5.03 17.19 -26.82
C PRO A 334 -4.69 15.68 -26.89
N GLU A 335 -4.80 15.05 -28.05
CA GLU A 335 -4.40 13.65 -28.24
C GLU A 335 -2.87 13.49 -28.20
N VAL A 336 -2.11 14.46 -28.72
CA VAL A 336 -0.64 14.51 -28.57
C VAL A 336 -0.24 14.63 -27.10
N LEU A 337 -0.96 15.44 -26.31
CA LEU A 337 -0.71 15.60 -24.88
C LEU A 337 -1.01 14.31 -24.11
N LYS A 338 -2.11 13.61 -24.43
CA LYS A 338 -2.40 12.27 -23.88
C LYS A 338 -1.29 11.28 -24.21
N PHE A 339 -0.79 11.29 -25.45
CA PHE A 339 0.34 10.46 -25.84
C PHE A 339 1.59 10.74 -24.99
N TYR A 340 1.94 12.02 -24.75
CA TYR A 340 3.06 12.36 -23.88
C TYR A 340 2.80 12.09 -22.39
N HIS A 341 1.54 12.11 -21.96
CA HIS A 341 1.14 11.68 -20.63
C HIS A 341 1.40 10.18 -20.41
N GLU A 342 1.01 9.32 -21.37
CA GLU A 342 1.28 7.87 -21.31
C GLU A 342 2.78 7.55 -21.26
N LEU A 343 3.61 8.37 -21.92
CA LEU A 343 5.07 8.25 -21.88
C LEU A 343 5.70 8.79 -20.59
N GLY A 344 4.90 9.45 -19.73
CA GLY A 344 5.38 10.11 -18.51
C GLY A 344 6.26 11.33 -18.78
N ALA A 345 6.17 11.92 -19.98
CA ALA A 345 6.94 13.11 -20.35
C ALA A 345 6.29 14.40 -19.83
N VAL A 346 4.96 14.44 -19.77
CA VAL A 346 4.14 15.51 -19.19
C VAL A 346 3.02 14.90 -18.36
N LEU A 347 2.33 15.69 -17.52
CA LEU A 347 1.09 15.26 -16.86
C LEU A 347 -0.08 16.12 -17.34
N TYR A 348 -1.14 15.47 -17.82
CA TYR A 348 -2.31 16.10 -18.41
C TYR A 348 -3.57 15.41 -17.88
N TYR A 349 -4.39 16.14 -17.14
CA TYR A 349 -5.53 15.61 -16.40
C TYR A 349 -6.83 16.38 -16.71
N PRO A 350 -7.30 16.35 -17.99
CA PRO A 350 -8.45 17.14 -18.42
C PRO A 350 -9.77 16.80 -17.72
N GLN A 351 -9.84 15.65 -17.05
CA GLN A 351 -11.00 15.12 -16.35
C GLN A 351 -11.07 15.52 -14.87
N ILE A 352 -10.04 16.16 -14.33
CA ILE A 352 -9.99 16.59 -12.93
C ILE A 352 -10.39 18.05 -12.86
N GLU A 353 -11.36 18.36 -11.98
CA GLU A 353 -11.82 19.72 -11.76
C GLU A 353 -10.67 20.64 -11.33
N GLY A 354 -10.57 21.80 -11.98
CA GLY A 354 -9.49 22.78 -11.76
C GLY A 354 -8.18 22.48 -12.50
N LEU A 355 -8.03 21.28 -13.08
CA LEU A 355 -6.86 20.90 -13.89
C LEU A 355 -7.20 20.77 -15.38
N GLU A 356 -8.42 21.09 -15.80
CA GLU A 356 -8.90 20.84 -17.17
C GLU A 356 -8.08 21.60 -18.23
N ASP A 357 -7.74 22.86 -17.94
CA ASP A 357 -6.91 23.71 -18.78
C ASP A 357 -5.45 23.75 -18.28
N LYS A 358 -4.96 22.75 -17.52
CA LYS A 358 -3.56 22.72 -17.06
C LYS A 358 -2.75 21.57 -17.65
N LEU A 359 -1.55 21.92 -18.12
CA LEU A 359 -0.53 20.98 -18.57
C LEU A 359 0.71 21.13 -17.69
N ILE A 360 1.04 20.07 -16.96
CA ILE A 360 2.24 19.99 -16.13
C ILE A 360 3.40 19.51 -17.00
N LEU A 361 4.35 20.39 -17.26
CA LEU A 361 5.52 20.13 -18.11
C LEU A 361 6.63 19.36 -17.38
N SER A 362 6.69 19.44 -16.05
CA SER A 362 7.70 18.78 -15.24
C SER A 362 7.06 17.79 -14.25
N PRO A 363 6.96 16.50 -14.62
CA PRO A 363 6.46 15.45 -13.73
C PRO A 363 7.27 15.37 -12.42
N LYS A 364 8.59 15.54 -12.49
CA LYS A 364 9.46 15.54 -11.30
C LYS A 364 9.06 16.63 -10.31
N TRP A 365 8.97 17.88 -10.78
CA TRP A 365 8.60 19.01 -9.93
C TRP A 365 7.21 18.81 -9.30
N PHE A 366 6.26 18.27 -10.06
CA PHE A 366 4.90 18.04 -9.57
C PHE A 366 4.88 16.95 -8.49
N VAL A 367 5.58 15.84 -8.74
CA VAL A 367 5.72 14.74 -7.78
C VAL A 367 6.45 15.20 -6.51
N ASP A 368 7.47 16.03 -6.62
CA ASP A 368 8.14 16.65 -5.47
C ASP A 368 7.19 17.59 -4.71
N THR A 369 6.33 18.32 -5.42
CA THR A 369 5.35 19.25 -4.83
C THR A 369 4.28 18.52 -4.01
N ILE A 370 3.65 17.47 -4.56
CA ILE A 370 2.71 16.63 -3.80
C ILE A 370 3.44 15.89 -2.66
N GLY A 371 4.70 15.51 -2.92
CA GLY A 371 5.56 14.78 -2.00
C GLY A 371 5.74 15.48 -0.66
N LYS A 372 5.75 16.82 -0.62
CA LYS A 372 5.94 17.61 0.62
C LYS A 372 5.00 17.23 1.76
N VAL A 373 3.72 16.97 1.46
CA VAL A 373 2.73 16.55 2.47
C VAL A 373 2.97 15.10 2.89
N PHE A 374 3.30 14.22 1.94
CA PHE A 374 3.52 12.80 2.22
C PHE A 374 4.85 12.50 2.94
N THR A 375 5.88 13.31 2.72
CA THR A 375 7.19 13.19 3.38
C THR A 375 7.26 13.91 4.72
N LEU A 376 6.22 14.68 5.06
CA LEU A 376 6.18 15.57 6.22
C LEU A 376 7.37 16.56 6.20
N GLU A 377 7.77 16.99 5.00
CA GLU A 377 8.84 17.96 4.81
C GLU A 377 8.42 19.33 5.38
N GLY A 378 9.33 19.98 6.12
CA GLY A 378 8.99 21.16 6.93
C GLY A 378 8.58 20.84 8.38
N CYS A 379 8.32 19.58 8.74
CA CYS A 379 8.07 19.19 10.13
C CYS A 379 9.33 19.29 11.04
N LYS A 380 10.54 19.24 10.45
CA LYS A 380 11.82 19.16 11.19
C LYS A 380 12.60 20.47 11.27
N GLU A 381 12.34 21.44 10.40
CA GLU A 381 12.95 22.77 10.48
C GLU A 381 12.14 23.64 11.44
N GLY A 382 12.28 23.31 12.73
CA GLY A 382 11.75 24.07 13.84
C GLY A 382 10.27 24.41 13.71
N TRP A 383 9.37 23.43 13.92
CA TRP A 383 7.94 23.58 14.26
C TRP A 383 7.30 22.21 14.56
N SER A 384 7.99 21.36 15.32
CA SER A 384 7.44 20.11 15.88
C SER A 384 6.31 20.36 16.91
N GLY A 385 5.51 21.42 16.76
CA GLY A 385 4.62 21.93 17.79
C GLY A 385 3.38 22.70 17.31
N THR A 386 3.04 22.69 16.01
CA THR A 386 1.71 23.19 15.60
C THR A 386 0.72 22.02 15.53
N ARG A 387 -0.48 22.21 16.11
CA ARG A 387 -1.59 21.23 16.13
C ARG A 387 -1.86 20.64 14.74
N ARG A 388 -1.70 21.43 13.67
CA ARG A 388 -1.97 21.03 12.27
C ARG A 388 -1.07 19.89 11.77
N TRP A 389 0.24 19.97 12.01
CA TRP A 389 1.17 18.89 11.65
C TRP A 389 0.98 17.64 12.52
N TYR A 390 0.58 17.84 13.79
CA TYR A 390 0.24 16.72 14.67
C TYR A 390 -0.95 15.94 14.13
N LEU A 391 -2.03 16.62 13.73
CA LEU A 391 -3.23 16.02 13.16
C LEU A 391 -2.91 15.22 11.90
N LEU A 392 -2.15 15.80 10.97
CA LEU A 392 -1.75 15.10 9.75
C LEU A 392 -0.96 13.81 10.07
N ARG A 393 0.04 13.91 10.96
CA ARG A 393 0.94 12.80 11.27
C ARG A 393 0.27 11.68 12.09
N ASN A 394 -0.62 12.04 13.01
CA ASN A 394 -1.15 11.10 13.99
C ASN A 394 -2.55 10.58 13.67
N ASP A 395 -3.35 11.40 12.99
CA ASP A 395 -4.77 11.17 12.73
C ASP A 395 -5.07 11.14 11.22
N GLY A 396 -4.07 11.46 10.38
CA GLY A 396 -4.21 11.51 8.93
C GLY A 396 -5.00 12.72 8.46
N ILE A 397 -5.22 13.73 9.31
CA ILE A 397 -6.08 14.87 9.00
C ILE A 397 -5.26 16.06 8.49
N LEU A 398 -5.38 16.33 7.19
CA LEU A 398 -4.83 17.49 6.50
C LEU A 398 -5.84 18.64 6.52
N VAL A 399 -5.50 19.74 7.21
CA VAL A 399 -6.37 20.92 7.32
C VAL A 399 -6.03 22.00 6.30
N GLN A 400 -7.02 22.79 5.90
CA GLN A 400 -6.88 23.84 4.88
C GLN A 400 -5.71 24.79 5.07
N SER A 401 -5.59 25.34 6.27
CA SER A 401 -4.50 26.27 6.57
C SER A 401 -3.11 25.64 6.44
N LEU A 402 -2.98 24.32 6.57
CA LEU A 402 -1.71 23.61 6.42
C LEU A 402 -1.34 23.40 4.96
N TYR A 403 -2.24 22.85 4.14
CA TYR A 403 -1.88 22.60 2.73
C TYR A 403 -1.68 23.91 1.95
N GLN A 404 -2.42 24.97 2.29
CA GLN A 404 -2.21 26.31 1.72
C GLN A 404 -0.83 26.88 2.07
N GLU A 405 -0.32 26.56 3.26
CA GLU A 405 1.03 26.97 3.69
C GLU A 405 2.11 26.16 2.97
N VAL A 406 1.96 24.83 2.91
CA VAL A 406 2.93 23.91 2.29
C VAL A 406 3.07 24.16 0.78
N TRP A 407 1.97 24.45 0.09
CA TRP A 407 1.96 24.63 -1.37
C TRP A 407 1.92 26.09 -1.82
N ARG A 408 2.04 27.06 -0.90
CA ARG A 408 1.98 28.49 -1.23
C ARG A 408 2.89 28.94 -2.37
N SER A 409 4.06 28.32 -2.47
CA SER A 409 5.12 28.65 -3.44
C SER A 409 5.22 27.67 -4.61
N SER A 410 4.26 26.76 -4.79
CA SER A 410 4.29 25.77 -5.87
C SER A 410 4.04 26.42 -7.25
N GLY A 411 3.15 27.41 -7.33
CA GLY A 411 2.67 27.96 -8.61
C GLY A 411 1.45 27.22 -9.19
N ILE A 412 0.92 26.24 -8.46
CA ILE A 412 -0.41 25.65 -8.67
C ILE A 412 -1.28 26.03 -7.46
N ASP A 413 -2.57 26.26 -7.67
CA ASP A 413 -3.47 26.54 -6.54
C ASP A 413 -3.50 25.31 -5.60
N PRO A 414 -3.25 25.48 -4.30
CA PRO A 414 -3.35 24.39 -3.34
C PRO A 414 -4.67 23.60 -3.43
N GLU A 415 -5.79 24.23 -3.79
CA GLU A 415 -7.08 23.55 -3.96
C GLU A 415 -7.07 22.59 -5.17
N GLU A 416 -6.42 22.93 -6.29
CA GLU A 416 -6.31 22.05 -7.45
C GLU A 416 -5.47 20.80 -7.15
N ILE A 417 -4.47 20.93 -6.27
CA ILE A 417 -3.69 19.78 -5.79
C ILE A 417 -4.59 18.88 -4.93
N ILE A 418 -5.44 19.46 -4.07
CA ILE A 418 -6.42 18.70 -3.29
C ILE A 418 -7.40 17.98 -4.20
N GLU A 419 -7.95 18.64 -5.22
CA GLU A 419 -8.87 18.00 -6.18
C GLU A 419 -8.23 16.79 -6.87
N LEU A 420 -6.95 16.87 -7.23
CA LEU A 420 -6.21 15.73 -7.73
C LEU A 420 -6.09 14.59 -6.70
N LEU A 421 -5.77 14.91 -5.44
CA LEU A 421 -5.68 13.90 -4.39
C LEU A 421 -7.05 13.24 -4.11
N VAL A 422 -8.13 14.01 -4.13
CA VAL A 422 -9.51 13.52 -3.97
C VAL A 422 -9.90 12.65 -5.17
N HIS A 423 -9.62 13.09 -6.39
CA HIS A 423 -9.90 12.35 -7.61
C HIS A 423 -9.23 10.97 -7.59
N PHE A 424 -7.96 10.88 -7.21
CA PHE A 424 -7.23 9.61 -7.08
C PHE A 424 -7.54 8.83 -5.79
N ARG A 425 -8.49 9.31 -4.98
CA ARG A 425 -8.89 8.75 -3.67
C ARG A 425 -7.73 8.63 -2.69
N LEU A 426 -6.73 9.50 -2.82
CA LEU A 426 -5.65 9.64 -1.86
C LEU A 426 -6.05 10.51 -0.66
N ALA A 427 -7.10 11.33 -0.84
CA ALA A 427 -7.70 12.18 0.17
C ALA A 427 -9.22 12.04 0.14
N ALA A 428 -9.87 12.16 1.30
CA ALA A 428 -11.33 12.29 1.42
C ALA A 428 -11.66 13.54 2.22
N GLN A 429 -12.56 14.39 1.73
CA GLN A 429 -13.04 15.51 2.55
C GLN A 429 -13.87 14.93 3.71
N VAL A 430 -13.53 15.35 4.93
CA VAL A 430 -14.20 14.88 6.15
C VAL A 430 -14.47 16.06 7.08
N GLN A 431 -15.38 15.86 8.03
CA GLN A 431 -15.62 16.83 9.09
C GLN A 431 -15.36 16.15 10.43
N THR A 432 -14.35 16.60 11.16
CA THR A 432 -13.98 16.03 12.46
C THR A 432 -14.04 17.08 13.57
N GLU A 433 -14.24 16.65 14.81
CA GLU A 433 -14.16 17.51 16.00
C GLU A 433 -12.71 17.88 16.36
N LEU A 434 -11.72 17.28 15.70
CA LEU A 434 -10.30 17.47 15.97
C LEU A 434 -9.79 18.85 15.53
N TYR A 435 -10.55 19.58 14.70
CA TYR A 435 -10.22 20.92 14.25
C TYR A 435 -11.47 21.78 14.00
N ASP A 436 -11.28 23.09 13.84
CA ASP A 436 -12.36 24.06 13.61
C ASP A 436 -13.11 23.73 12.31
N SER A 437 -14.43 23.55 12.41
CA SER A 437 -15.31 23.13 11.32
C SER A 437 -15.52 24.16 10.22
N ARG A 438 -15.07 25.40 10.42
CA ARG A 438 -15.10 26.44 9.39
C ARG A 438 -14.07 26.23 8.29
N PHE A 439 -13.07 25.38 8.52
CA PHE A 439 -12.00 25.10 7.57
C PHE A 439 -12.18 23.70 6.99
N LYS A 440 -11.86 23.54 5.70
CA LYS A 440 -11.85 22.23 5.05
C LYS A 440 -10.83 21.30 5.73
N GLN A 441 -11.19 20.03 5.87
CA GLN A 441 -10.34 18.97 6.42
C GLN A 441 -10.39 17.76 5.49
N TYR A 442 -9.25 17.10 5.34
CA TYR A 442 -9.10 15.96 4.46
C TYR A 442 -8.41 14.81 5.17
N PHE A 443 -8.97 13.60 5.06
CA PHE A 443 -8.38 12.37 5.55
C PHE A 443 -7.43 11.78 4.51
N LEU A 444 -6.15 11.67 4.88
CA LEU A 444 -5.04 11.09 4.12
C LEU A 444 -4.46 9.90 4.91
N PRO A 445 -4.96 8.66 4.75
CA PRO A 445 -4.47 7.51 5.51
C PRO A 445 -3.02 7.13 5.18
N ALA A 446 -2.53 7.45 3.97
CA ALA A 446 -1.20 7.04 3.51
C ALA A 446 -0.06 7.59 4.39
N VAL A 447 -0.23 8.76 5.03
CA VAL A 447 0.80 9.38 5.87
C VAL A 447 0.91 8.76 7.27
N LEU A 448 -0.07 7.95 7.66
CA LEU A 448 -0.12 7.32 8.97
C LEU A 448 0.94 6.23 9.11
N GLN A 449 1.25 5.89 10.36
CA GLN A 449 2.06 4.73 10.69
C GLN A 449 1.31 3.43 10.34
N GLY A 450 2.05 2.38 9.99
CA GLY A 450 1.46 1.04 9.85
C GLY A 450 1.15 0.40 11.20
N TYR A 451 -0.02 -0.21 11.33
CA TYR A 451 -0.40 -1.12 12.39
C TYR A 451 0.39 -2.44 12.29
N THR A 452 0.91 -2.90 13.42
CA THR A 452 1.77 -4.09 13.52
C THR A 452 1.28 -5.14 14.50
N GLY A 453 0.10 -4.93 15.08
CA GLY A 453 -0.52 -5.86 16.03
C GLY A 453 -1.32 -6.95 15.33
N ASP A 454 -2.08 -7.71 16.11
CA ASP A 454 -2.96 -8.75 15.59
C ASP A 454 -4.15 -8.10 14.85
N PRO A 455 -4.47 -8.50 13.60
CA PRO A 455 -5.67 -8.01 12.92
C PRO A 455 -6.97 -8.28 13.69
N ASN A 456 -7.04 -9.36 14.48
CA ASN A 456 -8.21 -9.71 15.28
C ASN A 456 -8.32 -8.97 16.60
N GLU A 457 -7.27 -8.25 17.01
CA GLU A 457 -7.29 -7.39 18.19
C GLU A 457 -8.36 -6.31 18.01
N VAL A 458 -9.32 -6.22 18.92
CA VAL A 458 -10.41 -5.22 18.87
C VAL A 458 -10.55 -4.56 20.23
N ARG A 459 -11.12 -3.35 20.25
CA ARG A 459 -11.41 -2.65 21.50
C ARG A 459 -12.30 -3.52 22.40
N PRO A 460 -11.89 -3.79 23.66
CA PRO A 460 -12.71 -4.56 24.59
C PRO A 460 -14.02 -3.86 24.97
N GLY A 461 -14.99 -4.66 25.44
CA GLY A 461 -16.27 -4.16 25.93
C GLY A 461 -17.43 -4.24 24.93
N TYR A 462 -17.20 -4.78 23.74
CA TYR A 462 -18.28 -5.09 22.80
C TYR A 462 -19.23 -6.13 23.41
N LYS A 463 -20.50 -6.06 23.02
CA LYS A 463 -21.57 -6.99 23.40
C LYS A 463 -21.85 -8.00 22.32
N LEU A 464 -21.70 -7.62 21.06
CA LEU A 464 -21.84 -8.49 19.90
C LEU A 464 -20.68 -8.22 18.93
N ARG A 465 -20.24 -9.27 18.25
CA ARG A 465 -19.21 -9.22 17.20
C ARG A 465 -19.64 -10.12 16.05
N ALA A 466 -19.52 -9.63 14.83
CA ALA A 466 -19.67 -10.45 13.64
C ALA A 466 -18.40 -11.28 13.40
N SER A 467 -18.54 -12.50 12.89
CA SER A 467 -17.37 -13.25 12.38
C SER A 467 -16.70 -12.42 11.27
N PRO A 468 -15.36 -12.34 11.19
CA PRO A 468 -14.71 -11.52 10.18
C PRO A 468 -15.08 -11.90 8.75
N VAL A 469 -15.10 -10.89 7.87
CA VAL A 469 -15.26 -11.08 6.43
C VAL A 469 -14.02 -10.57 5.71
N HIS A 470 -13.59 -11.28 4.68
CA HIS A 470 -12.41 -10.96 3.88
C HIS A 470 -12.80 -10.53 2.47
N ILE A 471 -12.41 -9.33 2.08
CA ILE A 471 -12.41 -8.91 0.67
C ILE A 471 -11.11 -9.42 0.05
N THR A 472 -11.25 -10.39 -0.85
CA THR A 472 -10.13 -11.08 -1.52
C THR A 472 -10.06 -10.69 -2.99
N PHE A 473 -8.89 -10.86 -3.61
CA PHE A 473 -8.64 -10.57 -5.03
C PHE A 473 -8.24 -11.85 -5.78
N SER A 474 -8.55 -11.94 -7.07
CA SER A 474 -8.28 -13.12 -7.91
C SER A 474 -6.79 -13.51 -7.92
N THR A 475 -5.91 -12.52 -7.86
CA THR A 475 -4.46 -12.69 -7.81
C THR A 475 -3.95 -13.19 -6.45
N GLY A 476 -4.80 -13.18 -5.43
CA GLY A 476 -4.47 -13.60 -4.05
C GLY A 476 -3.83 -12.52 -3.18
N TYR A 477 -3.69 -11.28 -3.67
CA TYR A 477 -3.05 -10.17 -2.96
C TYR A 477 -3.85 -8.88 -3.08
N VAL A 478 -3.90 -8.10 -2.00
CA VAL A 478 -4.45 -6.73 -2.01
C VAL A 478 -3.48 -5.82 -2.79
N PRO A 479 -3.93 -5.14 -3.87
CA PRO A 479 -3.06 -4.21 -4.60
C PRO A 479 -2.52 -3.09 -3.69
N PRO A 480 -1.23 -2.70 -3.79
CA PRO A 480 -0.70 -1.55 -3.05
C PRO A 480 -1.58 -0.32 -3.29
N GLY A 481 -1.84 0.46 -2.24
CA GLY A 481 -2.70 1.64 -2.39
C GLY A 481 -4.20 1.36 -2.43
N PHE A 482 -4.65 0.11 -2.59
CA PHE A 482 -6.09 -0.19 -2.65
C PHE A 482 -6.75 0.06 -1.29
N PHE A 483 -6.16 -0.44 -0.21
CA PHE A 483 -6.70 -0.27 1.14
C PHE A 483 -6.85 1.22 1.51
N THR A 484 -5.81 2.02 1.27
CA THR A 484 -5.84 3.45 1.59
C THR A 484 -6.90 4.21 0.79
N ARG A 485 -7.13 3.84 -0.47
CA ARG A 485 -8.21 4.37 -1.31
C ARG A 485 -9.60 3.87 -0.92
N LEU A 486 -9.71 2.64 -0.43
CA LEU A 486 -10.95 2.11 0.11
C LEU A 486 -11.33 2.88 1.38
N ALA A 487 -10.37 3.10 2.28
CA ALA A 487 -10.60 3.83 3.52
C ALA A 487 -11.05 5.28 3.26
N THR A 488 -10.48 5.96 2.25
CA THR A 488 -10.96 7.29 1.84
C THR A 488 -12.34 7.24 1.21
N ALA A 489 -12.63 6.26 0.33
CA ALA A 489 -13.97 6.09 -0.24
C ALA A 489 -15.03 5.87 0.85
N VAL A 490 -14.76 4.99 1.82
CA VAL A 490 -15.66 4.75 2.96
C VAL A 490 -15.85 6.00 3.82
N ALA A 491 -14.78 6.78 4.02
CA ALA A 491 -14.85 8.05 4.78
C ALA A 491 -15.71 9.13 4.11
N THR A 492 -16.06 8.99 2.82
CA THR A 492 -16.97 9.91 2.12
C THR A 492 -18.44 9.52 2.21
N ASP A 493 -18.76 8.32 2.72
CA ASP A 493 -20.15 7.88 2.87
C ASP A 493 -20.85 8.66 3.99
N ALA A 494 -22.02 9.21 3.68
CA ALA A 494 -22.76 10.07 4.62
C ALA A 494 -23.26 9.35 5.88
N SER A 495 -23.31 8.00 5.88
CA SER A 495 -23.75 7.20 7.04
C SER A 495 -22.59 6.74 7.94
N VAL A 496 -21.36 7.10 7.57
CA VAL A 496 -20.13 6.65 8.21
C VAL A 496 -19.34 7.83 8.76
N GLU A 497 -18.78 7.67 9.96
CA GLU A 497 -17.87 8.63 10.59
C GLU A 497 -16.54 7.97 10.95
N LEU A 498 -15.42 8.69 10.80
CA LEU A 498 -14.11 8.22 11.27
C LEU A 498 -14.11 8.13 12.80
N ASN A 499 -13.75 6.96 13.34
CA ASN A 499 -13.71 6.76 14.78
C ASN A 499 -12.28 7.00 15.32
N PHE A 500 -12.09 8.12 16.03
CA PHE A 500 -10.83 8.51 16.68
C PHE A 500 -10.75 8.15 18.18
N GLU A 501 -11.71 7.41 18.74
CA GLU A 501 -11.75 7.18 20.18
C GLU A 501 -10.41 6.63 20.70
N ASN A 502 -9.87 7.35 21.71
CA ASN A 502 -8.50 7.22 22.20
C ASN A 502 -8.14 5.76 22.49
N GLY A 503 -6.92 5.41 22.08
CA GLY A 503 -6.39 4.07 22.24
C GLY A 503 -6.48 3.53 23.66
N TYR A 504 -6.78 2.23 23.77
CA TYR A 504 -6.74 1.54 25.05
C TYR A 504 -5.29 1.25 25.40
N VAL A 505 -4.89 1.61 26.62
CA VAL A 505 -3.53 1.43 27.10
C VAL A 505 -3.44 0.12 27.87
N TYR A 506 -2.67 -0.84 27.35
CA TYR A 506 -2.28 -2.02 28.10
C TYR A 506 -0.76 -1.99 28.36
N ALA A 507 -0.36 -2.48 29.54
CA ALA A 507 1.04 -2.50 29.93
C ALA A 507 1.76 -3.64 29.19
N VAL A 508 2.66 -3.29 28.26
CA VAL A 508 3.53 -4.27 27.60
C VAL A 508 4.85 -4.34 28.38
N PRO A 509 5.38 -5.53 28.71
CA PRO A 509 6.73 -5.68 29.24
C PRO A 509 7.73 -5.09 28.23
N GLY A 510 8.60 -4.18 28.67
CA GLY A 510 9.55 -3.53 27.75
C GLY A 510 10.39 -4.55 26.98
N SER A 511 10.50 -4.36 25.66
CA SER A 511 11.11 -5.33 24.73
C SER A 511 12.65 -5.32 24.74
N GLY A 512 13.29 -4.31 25.35
CA GLY A 512 14.73 -4.17 25.46
C GLY A 512 15.34 -4.92 26.66
N PHE A 513 16.57 -5.43 26.50
CA PHE A 513 17.33 -6.04 27.61
C PHE A 513 17.43 -5.14 28.85
N PHE A 514 17.64 -3.83 28.65
CA PHE A 514 17.69 -2.84 29.72
C PHE A 514 16.31 -2.51 30.33
N ASP A 515 15.23 -2.54 29.54
CA ASP A 515 13.87 -2.28 30.05
C ASP A 515 13.36 -3.44 30.92
N ARG A 516 13.74 -4.69 30.57
CA ARG A 516 13.50 -5.89 31.39
C ARG A 516 14.26 -5.87 32.71
N LEU A 517 15.50 -5.36 32.72
CA LEU A 517 16.32 -5.26 33.92
C LEU A 517 15.81 -4.20 34.93
N LEU A 518 15.12 -3.16 34.43
CA LEU A 518 14.65 -2.03 35.22
C LEU A 518 13.14 -2.07 35.55
N HIS A 519 12.43 -3.14 35.18
CA HIS A 519 10.96 -3.25 35.30
C HIS A 519 10.21 -2.04 34.71
N ARG A 520 10.70 -1.48 33.60
CA ARG A 520 9.98 -0.41 32.89
C ARG A 520 8.90 -1.03 32.01
N THR A 521 7.64 -0.70 32.30
CA THR A 521 6.51 -0.98 31.41
C THR A 521 6.44 0.09 30.33
N SER A 522 6.47 -0.30 29.06
CA SER A 522 6.11 0.59 27.96
C SER A 522 4.60 0.52 27.81
N LYS A 523 3.92 1.65 28.00
CA LYS A 523 2.50 1.80 27.64
C LYS A 523 2.42 1.80 26.12
N LEU A 524 1.83 0.76 25.52
CA LEU A 524 1.53 0.75 24.09
C LEU A 524 0.12 1.32 23.92
N GLU A 525 0.04 2.48 23.27
CA GLU A 525 -1.23 3.11 22.92
C GLU A 525 -1.61 2.61 21.53
N ILE A 526 -2.70 1.83 21.44
CA ILE A 526 -3.21 1.33 20.16
C ILE A 526 -4.21 2.35 19.63
N LYS A 527 -3.85 3.07 18.58
CA LYS A 527 -4.74 4.03 17.92
C LYS A 527 -5.89 3.31 17.21
N SER A 528 -6.98 3.99 16.97
CA SER A 528 -8.08 3.47 16.17
C SER A 528 -7.81 3.53 14.65
N ILE A 529 -6.84 4.35 14.22
CA ILE A 529 -6.55 4.61 12.80
C ILE A 529 -5.04 4.54 12.53
N TYR A 530 -4.69 3.79 11.48
CA TYR A 530 -3.37 3.51 10.95
C TYR A 530 -3.45 3.42 9.42
N ARG A 531 -2.29 3.40 8.75
CA ARG A 531 -2.22 3.32 7.28
C ARG A 531 -2.86 2.06 6.69
N ASN A 532 -2.78 0.94 7.39
CA ASN A 532 -3.31 -0.38 7.00
C ASN A 532 -4.45 -0.86 7.93
N ARG A 533 -5.00 0.01 8.79
CA ARG A 533 -6.10 -0.32 9.69
C ARG A 533 -6.91 0.92 10.06
N VAL A 534 -8.22 0.97 9.77
CA VAL A 534 -9.06 2.14 10.05
C VAL A 534 -10.37 1.70 10.72
N CYS A 535 -10.71 2.34 11.83
CA CYS A 535 -11.99 2.18 12.53
C CYS A 535 -12.98 3.27 12.09
N PHE A 536 -14.22 2.84 11.85
CA PHE A 536 -15.34 3.68 11.45
C PHE A 536 -16.54 3.42 12.35
N SER A 537 -17.40 4.43 12.51
CA SER A 537 -18.71 4.33 13.17
C SER A 537 -19.81 4.39 12.11
N TYR A 538 -20.79 3.50 12.17
CA TYR A 538 -21.94 3.45 11.26
C TYR A 538 -23.24 3.74 12.00
N GLY A 539 -24.01 4.72 11.52
CA GLY A 539 -25.34 5.06 12.05
C GLY A 539 -25.36 5.67 13.46
N ARG A 540 -26.57 5.92 13.98
CA ARG A 540 -26.81 6.42 15.34
C ARG A 540 -28.05 5.74 15.97
N PRO A 541 -27.94 5.07 17.14
CA PRO A 541 -26.70 4.70 17.83
C PRO A 541 -25.72 3.95 16.92
N SER A 542 -24.41 4.11 17.18
CA SER A 542 -23.39 3.67 16.25
C SER A 542 -22.93 2.24 16.51
N ASP A 543 -22.66 1.53 15.41
CA ASP A 543 -21.88 0.29 15.40
C ASP A 543 -20.50 0.58 14.83
N ASP A 544 -19.46 0.01 15.44
CA ASP A 544 -18.10 0.20 14.95
C ASP A 544 -17.78 -0.87 13.91
N PHE A 545 -17.10 -0.50 12.84
CA PHE A 545 -16.48 -1.46 11.94
C PHE A 545 -15.04 -1.10 11.62
N VAL A 546 -14.19 -2.12 11.55
CA VAL A 546 -12.75 -1.97 11.36
C VAL A 546 -12.35 -2.64 10.07
N LEU A 547 -11.64 -1.89 9.22
CA LEU A 547 -10.99 -2.42 8.03
C LEU A 547 -9.51 -2.61 8.32
N THR A 548 -8.95 -3.78 8.01
CA THR A 548 -7.52 -4.08 8.17
C THR A 548 -6.95 -4.75 6.93
N ASP A 549 -5.88 -4.21 6.33
CA ASP A 549 -5.13 -4.90 5.26
C ASP A 549 -4.20 -5.96 5.89
N VAL A 550 -4.52 -7.22 5.60
CA VAL A 550 -3.76 -8.42 6.01
C VAL A 550 -2.98 -9.04 4.84
N HIS A 551 -2.63 -8.22 3.84
CA HIS A 551 -1.86 -8.50 2.62
C HIS A 551 -2.57 -9.34 1.56
N THR A 552 -3.19 -10.43 1.98
CA THR A 552 -3.91 -11.37 1.09
C THR A 552 -5.40 -11.04 0.98
N ALA A 553 -5.92 -10.28 1.94
CA ALA A 553 -7.28 -9.80 2.00
C ALA A 553 -7.38 -8.48 2.76
N ILE A 554 -8.52 -7.79 2.63
CA ILE A 554 -8.93 -6.75 3.57
C ILE A 554 -9.95 -7.39 4.52
N GLN A 555 -9.59 -7.47 5.80
CA GLN A 555 -10.44 -7.98 6.86
C GLN A 555 -11.41 -6.89 7.31
N VAL A 556 -12.67 -7.28 7.50
CA VAL A 556 -13.78 -6.46 7.97
C VAL A 556 -14.30 -7.06 9.27
N ASP A 557 -14.18 -6.31 10.36
CA ASP A 557 -14.75 -6.63 11.66
C ASP A 557 -15.90 -5.67 11.98
N VAL A 558 -17.02 -6.16 12.49
CA VAL A 558 -18.16 -5.33 12.94
C VAL A 558 -18.46 -5.63 14.40
N LEU A 559 -18.60 -4.57 15.19
CA LEU A 559 -18.64 -4.59 16.65
C LEU A 559 -19.79 -3.72 17.15
N ARG A 560 -20.61 -4.26 18.06
CA ARG A 560 -21.65 -3.51 18.76
C ARG A 560 -21.34 -3.42 20.25
N TYR A 561 -21.31 -2.21 20.79
CA TYR A 561 -21.03 -1.96 22.22
C TYR A 561 -22.29 -1.90 23.10
N ALA A 562 -23.47 -2.02 22.50
CA ALA A 562 -24.75 -2.05 23.20
C ALA A 562 -25.43 -3.44 23.06
N PRO A 563 -26.24 -3.89 24.04
CA PRO A 563 -27.06 -5.09 23.88
C PRO A 563 -27.99 -4.98 22.67
N GLU A 564 -28.25 -6.10 21.98
CA GLU A 564 -29.11 -6.09 20.77
C GLU A 564 -30.50 -5.48 21.04
N SER A 565 -31.09 -5.79 22.19
CA SER A 565 -32.41 -5.29 22.62
C SER A 565 -32.48 -3.77 22.83
N SER A 566 -31.34 -3.10 22.96
CA SER A 566 -31.25 -1.65 23.17
C SER A 566 -30.98 -0.86 21.88
N HIS A 567 -30.77 -1.56 20.76
CA HIS A 567 -30.48 -0.96 19.46
C HIS A 567 -31.73 -1.00 18.57
N PRO A 568 -32.07 0.08 17.84
CA PRO A 568 -33.27 0.12 17.00
C PRO A 568 -33.20 -0.83 15.78
N VAL A 569 -31.99 -1.22 15.39
CA VAL A 569 -31.71 -2.04 14.21
C VAL A 569 -30.88 -3.27 14.61
N SER A 570 -31.20 -4.45 14.07
CA SER A 570 -30.43 -5.67 14.33
C SER A 570 -28.98 -5.54 13.82
N LEU A 571 -28.05 -6.24 14.47
CA LEU A 571 -26.65 -6.23 14.01
C LEU A 571 -26.53 -6.80 12.59
N LYS A 572 -27.38 -7.78 12.27
CA LYS A 572 -27.50 -8.40 10.95
C LYS A 572 -27.80 -7.38 9.84
N LEU A 573 -28.80 -6.51 10.02
CA LEU A 573 -29.12 -5.49 9.01
C LEU A 573 -27.96 -4.49 8.85
N VAL A 574 -27.27 -4.14 9.94
CA VAL A 574 -26.10 -3.27 9.91
C VAL A 574 -24.95 -3.90 9.12
N CYS A 575 -24.64 -5.17 9.38
CA CYS A 575 -23.60 -5.91 8.67
C CYS A 575 -23.86 -5.94 7.16
N GLN A 576 -25.10 -6.17 6.74
CA GLN A 576 -25.50 -6.17 5.33
C GLN A 576 -25.37 -4.79 4.68
N LYS A 577 -25.74 -3.72 5.39
CA LYS A 577 -25.58 -2.34 4.89
C LYS A 577 -24.11 -1.97 4.75
N ILE A 578 -23.27 -2.34 5.71
CA ILE A 578 -21.82 -2.13 5.65
C ILE A 578 -21.23 -2.88 4.44
N LEU A 579 -21.60 -4.14 4.20
CA LEU A 579 -21.12 -4.87 3.02
C LEU A 579 -21.51 -4.17 1.71
N LYS A 580 -22.74 -3.63 1.62
CA LYS A 580 -23.18 -2.89 0.44
C LYS A 580 -22.34 -1.61 0.23
N ILE A 581 -22.10 -0.85 1.28
CA ILE A 581 -21.23 0.35 1.24
C ILE A 581 -19.83 -0.04 0.78
N LEU A 582 -19.27 -1.14 1.33
CA LEU A 582 -17.94 -1.61 0.95
C LEU A 582 -17.87 -2.05 -0.51
N GLU A 583 -18.89 -2.71 -1.05
CA GLU A 583 -18.92 -3.09 -2.47
C GLU A 583 -18.94 -1.85 -3.38
N GLU A 584 -19.81 -0.88 -3.08
CA GLU A 584 -19.89 0.39 -3.80
C GLU A 584 -18.56 1.17 -3.72
N CYS A 585 -17.97 1.25 -2.53
CA CYS A 585 -16.68 1.91 -2.31
C CYS A 585 -15.54 1.20 -3.02
N CYS A 586 -15.52 -0.13 -3.06
CA CYS A 586 -14.50 -0.87 -3.77
C CYS A 586 -14.62 -0.68 -5.29
N GLN A 587 -15.84 -0.67 -5.83
CA GLN A 587 -16.07 -0.40 -7.26
C GLN A 587 -15.56 0.99 -7.63
N GLN A 588 -15.88 1.98 -6.79
CA GLN A 588 -15.38 3.34 -6.91
C GLN A 588 -13.83 3.43 -6.98
N VAL A 589 -13.11 2.61 -6.20
CA VAL A 589 -11.64 2.54 -6.23
C VAL A 589 -11.13 1.95 -7.55
N GLU A 590 -11.77 0.89 -8.05
CA GLU A 590 -11.40 0.26 -9.32
C GLU A 590 -11.67 1.17 -10.52
N ASP A 591 -12.79 1.89 -10.51
CA ASP A 591 -13.14 2.86 -11.55
C ASP A 591 -12.10 4.00 -11.62
N THR A 592 -11.65 4.46 -10.45
CA THR A 592 -10.63 5.53 -10.34
C THR A 592 -9.32 5.16 -11.04
N LEU A 593 -8.91 3.89 -10.95
CA LEU A 593 -7.65 3.42 -11.52
C LEU A 593 -7.77 2.96 -12.98
N SER A 594 -8.98 2.69 -13.47
CA SER A 594 -9.24 2.23 -14.84
C SER A 594 -9.49 3.35 -15.86
N LEU A 595 -10.02 4.50 -15.42
CA LEU A 595 -10.34 5.67 -16.25
C LEU A 595 -9.16 6.24 -17.05
N TYR A 596 -7.92 6.00 -16.61
CA TYR A 596 -6.71 6.53 -17.23
C TYR A 596 -6.08 5.59 -18.27
N HIS A 597 -6.58 4.35 -18.37
CA HIS A 597 -5.91 3.26 -19.10
C HIS A 597 -6.78 2.64 -20.20
N GLY A 598 -7.99 3.19 -20.40
CA GLY A 598 -8.84 2.90 -21.56
C GLY A 598 -9.50 1.52 -21.56
N HIS A 599 -9.59 0.84 -20.41
CA HIS A 599 -10.17 -0.49 -20.32
C HIS A 599 -11.21 -0.59 -19.20
N HIS A 600 -12.45 -0.94 -19.56
CA HIS A 600 -13.41 -1.50 -18.63
C HIS A 600 -12.98 -2.93 -18.30
N ALA A 601 -12.59 -3.19 -17.05
CA ALA A 601 -12.52 -4.57 -16.58
C ALA A 601 -13.95 -5.10 -16.52
N ASP A 602 -14.36 -5.91 -17.50
CA ASP A 602 -15.71 -6.48 -17.61
C ASP A 602 -16.11 -7.40 -16.43
N ARG A 603 -15.22 -7.59 -15.44
CA ARG A 603 -15.51 -8.34 -14.21
C ARG A 603 -14.62 -7.88 -13.06
N SER A 604 -15.23 -7.55 -11.92
CA SER A 604 -14.52 -7.31 -10.67
C SER A 604 -13.63 -8.51 -10.34
N SER A 605 -12.35 -8.25 -10.06
CA SER A 605 -11.39 -9.27 -9.63
C SER A 605 -11.58 -9.65 -8.15
N ARG A 606 -12.48 -8.96 -7.44
CA ARG A 606 -12.73 -9.16 -6.01
C ARG A 606 -13.82 -10.17 -5.73
N LYS A 607 -13.73 -10.72 -4.52
CA LYS A 607 -14.71 -11.60 -3.92
C LYS A 607 -14.74 -11.39 -2.42
N VAL A 608 -15.95 -11.27 -1.86
CA VAL A 608 -16.20 -11.35 -0.43
C VAL A 608 -16.15 -12.83 0.01
N GLN A 609 -15.37 -13.12 1.06
CA GLN A 609 -15.23 -14.44 1.66
C GLN A 609 -15.57 -14.38 3.14
N TYR A 610 -16.41 -15.32 3.59
CA TYR A 610 -16.84 -15.42 4.99
C TYR A 610 -15.91 -16.36 5.74
N VAL A 611 -15.28 -15.87 6.81
CA VAL A 611 -14.35 -16.66 7.63
C VAL A 611 -15.13 -17.68 8.45
N CYS A 612 -14.73 -18.96 8.38
CA CYS A 612 -15.33 -20.05 9.15
C CYS A 612 -14.76 -20.06 10.56
N GLN A 613 -15.62 -20.13 11.57
CA GLN A 613 -15.25 -20.26 12.97
C GLN A 613 -15.38 -21.72 13.47
N CYS A 614 -15.36 -22.66 12.54
CA CYS A 614 -15.70 -24.07 12.80
C CYS A 614 -14.58 -24.88 13.45
N SER A 615 -13.33 -24.42 13.33
CA SER A 615 -12.18 -25.18 13.78
C SER A 615 -11.10 -24.25 14.35
N PRO A 616 -10.45 -24.60 15.46
CA PRO A 616 -9.40 -23.78 16.08
C PRO A 616 -8.05 -23.89 15.34
N PHE A 617 -8.03 -24.28 14.06
CA PHE A 617 -6.80 -24.33 13.26
C PHE A 617 -6.15 -22.94 13.17
N SER A 618 -4.82 -22.90 13.15
CA SER A 618 -4.05 -21.67 13.04
C SER A 618 -4.19 -20.96 11.68
N GLU A 619 -4.75 -21.64 10.66
CA GLU A 619 -4.90 -21.08 9.32
C GLU A 619 -6.35 -20.64 9.05
N VAL A 620 -6.50 -19.41 8.56
CA VAL A 620 -7.78 -18.84 8.14
C VAL A 620 -8.38 -19.69 7.03
N HIS A 621 -9.63 -20.08 7.21
CA HIS A 621 -10.38 -20.86 6.24
C HIS A 621 -11.79 -20.31 6.09
N TYR A 622 -12.41 -20.66 4.96
CA TYR A 622 -13.61 -19.98 4.48
C TYR A 622 -14.79 -20.94 4.37
N ILE A 623 -15.98 -20.36 4.51
CA ILE A 623 -17.23 -21.04 4.22
C ILE A 623 -17.40 -21.14 2.69
N GLN A 624 -17.77 -22.31 2.18
CA GLN A 624 -17.93 -22.63 0.76
C GLN A 624 -19.38 -22.54 0.28
N ASP A 625 -19.53 -22.38 -1.04
CA ASP A 625 -20.80 -22.45 -1.79
C ASP A 625 -21.89 -21.53 -1.24
N ILE A 626 -21.47 -20.32 -0.87
CA ILE A 626 -22.32 -19.33 -0.24
C ILE A 626 -22.57 -18.14 -1.15
N ASP A 627 -23.84 -17.78 -1.24
CA ASP A 627 -24.33 -16.53 -1.82
C ASP A 627 -25.15 -15.82 -0.75
N ALA A 628 -24.60 -14.75 -0.16
CA ALA A 628 -25.27 -14.05 0.94
C ALA A 628 -26.54 -13.30 0.49
N GLU A 629 -26.70 -13.04 -0.80
CA GLU A 629 -27.90 -12.41 -1.35
C GLU A 629 -29.02 -13.44 -1.51
N ASN A 630 -28.67 -14.65 -1.98
CA ASN A 630 -29.65 -15.67 -2.38
C ASN A 630 -29.83 -16.83 -1.38
N GLN A 631 -28.95 -16.98 -0.38
CA GLN A 631 -29.04 -18.03 0.64
C GLN A 631 -29.45 -17.49 2.00
N THR A 632 -30.36 -18.21 2.65
CA THR A 632 -30.78 -17.91 4.02
C THR A 632 -29.91 -18.63 5.04
N CYS A 633 -29.79 -18.05 6.23
CA CYS A 633 -29.02 -18.58 7.37
C CYS A 633 -29.35 -20.04 7.77
N SER A 634 -30.49 -20.55 7.31
CA SER A 634 -30.99 -21.91 7.57
C SER A 634 -30.36 -23.00 6.69
N HIS A 635 -29.65 -22.65 5.62
CA HIS A 635 -29.02 -23.64 4.74
C HIS A 635 -27.75 -24.22 5.38
N PRO A 636 -27.47 -25.53 5.23
CA PRO A 636 -26.22 -26.10 5.69
C PRO A 636 -25.06 -25.53 4.88
N VAL A 637 -23.99 -25.17 5.59
CA VAL A 637 -22.78 -24.58 5.01
C VAL A 637 -21.61 -25.54 5.13
N TYR A 638 -20.65 -25.41 4.22
CA TYR A 638 -19.47 -26.27 4.17
C TYR A 638 -18.20 -25.48 4.52
N CYS A 639 -17.36 -26.05 5.36
CA CYS A 639 -16.02 -25.55 5.57
C CYS A 639 -15.09 -26.07 4.47
N LYS A 640 -14.27 -25.19 3.87
CA LYS A 640 -13.24 -25.59 2.89
C LYS A 640 -12.28 -26.66 3.42
N MET A 641 -12.02 -26.67 4.72
CA MET A 641 -11.13 -27.64 5.38
C MET A 641 -11.87 -28.91 5.83
N GLU A 642 -13.01 -28.78 6.52
CA GLU A 642 -13.65 -29.93 7.18
C GLU A 642 -14.66 -30.68 6.29
N ARG A 643 -15.09 -30.12 5.15
CA ARG A 643 -16.04 -30.73 4.17
C ARG A 643 -17.34 -31.35 4.76
N CYS A 644 -17.61 -31.20 6.05
CA CYS A 644 -18.81 -31.66 6.72
C CYS A 644 -19.86 -30.53 6.74
N PRO A 645 -21.12 -30.81 6.40
CA PRO A 645 -22.19 -29.83 6.48
C PRO A 645 -22.50 -29.47 7.94
N ARG A 646 -22.65 -28.18 8.23
CA ARG A 646 -23.06 -27.67 9.55
C ARG A 646 -23.94 -26.43 9.41
N HIS A 647 -24.56 -26.00 10.50
CA HIS A 647 -25.25 -24.70 10.54
C HIS A 647 -24.25 -23.56 10.81
N LEU A 648 -24.59 -22.35 10.34
CA LEU A 648 -23.91 -21.12 10.74
C LEU A 648 -24.08 -20.90 12.25
N ASN A 649 -23.03 -20.44 12.92
CA ASN A 649 -23.17 -19.97 14.29
C ASN A 649 -23.75 -18.54 14.33
N ASP A 650 -24.04 -18.03 15.52
CA ASP A 650 -24.66 -16.71 15.67
C ASP A 650 -23.82 -15.60 15.05
N GLU A 651 -22.50 -15.60 15.26
CA GLU A 651 -21.56 -14.60 14.73
C GLU A 651 -21.42 -14.66 13.20
N GLU A 652 -21.56 -15.83 12.60
CA GLU A 652 -21.53 -16.02 11.14
C GLU A 652 -22.88 -15.65 10.51
N SER A 653 -23.99 -15.93 11.20
CA SER A 653 -25.35 -15.76 10.68
C SER A 653 -25.75 -14.30 10.40
N VAL A 654 -25.05 -13.34 11.03
CA VAL A 654 -25.31 -11.89 10.88
C VAL A 654 -25.05 -11.38 9.46
N TRP A 655 -24.30 -12.12 8.65
CA TRP A 655 -24.00 -11.72 7.27
C TRP A 655 -25.08 -12.14 6.25
N PHE A 656 -25.99 -13.02 6.63
CA PHE A 656 -26.94 -13.69 5.73
C PHE A 656 -28.36 -13.23 5.97
N ASN A 657 -29.25 -13.29 4.97
CA ASN A 657 -30.66 -12.94 5.15
C ASN A 657 -31.42 -13.97 6.03
N ASP A 658 -32.41 -13.52 6.80
CA ASP A 658 -33.45 -14.38 7.38
C ASP A 658 -34.62 -14.46 6.40
N ASN A 659 -35.24 -15.63 6.26
CA ASN A 659 -36.38 -15.80 5.37
C ASN A 659 -37.52 -14.78 5.66
N MET A 660 -37.87 -13.98 4.63
CA MET A 660 -39.22 -13.51 4.27
C MET A 660 -39.98 -12.50 5.17
N LEU A 661 -39.35 -11.53 5.86
CA LEU A 661 -40.11 -10.43 6.49
C LEU A 661 -39.50 -9.00 6.47
N GLN A 662 -38.30 -8.77 5.94
CA GLN A 662 -37.62 -7.46 6.09
C GLN A 662 -37.69 -6.50 4.89
N GLU A 663 -38.31 -6.88 3.78
CA GLU A 663 -38.44 -5.98 2.61
C GLU A 663 -39.21 -4.67 2.91
N ARG A 664 -40.00 -4.60 4.00
CA ARG A 664 -40.71 -3.37 4.39
C ARG A 664 -39.92 -2.36 5.23
N GLN A 665 -38.74 -2.71 5.76
CA GLN A 665 -37.94 -1.81 6.61
C GLN A 665 -36.79 -1.11 5.86
N LEU A 666 -36.63 -1.39 4.55
CA LEU A 666 -35.55 -0.86 3.72
C LEU A 666 -35.67 0.64 3.35
N GLN A 667 -36.74 1.33 3.74
CA GLN A 667 -37.04 2.70 3.29
C GLN A 667 -37.04 3.80 4.35
N GLU A 668 -36.81 3.52 5.64
CA GLU A 668 -36.89 4.55 6.68
C GLU A 668 -35.67 4.53 7.61
N ILE A 669 -34.58 5.16 7.17
CA ILE A 669 -33.59 5.77 8.08
C ILE A 669 -33.33 7.19 7.53
N PRO A 670 -33.55 8.27 8.32
CA PRO A 670 -33.30 9.63 7.84
C PRO A 670 -31.80 9.86 7.62
N PRO A 671 -31.39 10.64 6.61
CA PRO A 671 -30.02 11.13 6.48
C PRO A 671 -29.64 12.04 7.67
N LEU A 672 -28.33 12.12 7.94
CA LEU A 672 -27.69 12.84 9.05
C LEU A 672 -27.93 14.37 9.13
N GLU A 673 -28.82 14.96 8.32
CA GLU A 673 -28.99 16.42 8.23
C GLU A 673 -30.13 17.02 9.08
N GLU A 674 -30.96 16.23 9.75
CA GLU A 674 -31.95 16.77 10.69
C GLU A 674 -31.59 16.42 12.13
N ILE A 675 -30.79 17.28 12.79
CA ILE A 675 -30.90 17.76 14.18
C ILE A 675 -29.74 18.76 14.39
N ILE A 676 -29.86 19.94 13.81
CA ILE A 676 -29.22 21.14 14.34
C ILE A 676 -30.34 22.17 14.50
N ILE A 677 -30.80 22.36 15.75
CA ILE A 677 -31.30 23.58 16.39
C ILE A 677 -32.36 23.24 17.47
N LYS A 678 -32.01 23.69 18.69
CA LYS A 678 -32.85 23.94 19.89
C LYS A 678 -33.30 22.72 20.70
N ASP A 679 -32.70 22.57 21.88
CA ASP A 679 -33.47 22.96 23.06
C ASP A 679 -32.57 23.39 24.23
N ASP A 680 -32.75 24.65 24.62
CA ASP A 680 -32.56 25.10 25.99
C ASP A 680 -33.51 24.28 26.88
N HIS A 681 -33.01 23.62 27.93
CA HIS A 681 -33.58 23.65 29.28
C HIS A 681 -32.86 22.69 30.23
N LYS A 682 -32.34 23.29 31.31
CA LYS A 682 -31.90 22.63 32.55
C LYS A 682 -33.14 22.26 33.37
N PRO A 683 -33.18 21.10 34.05
CA PRO A 683 -33.24 21.15 35.52
C PRO A 683 -32.48 19.98 36.18
N THR A 684 -31.65 20.22 37.19
CA THR A 684 -31.93 20.34 38.64
C THR A 684 -32.07 18.99 39.37
N ILE A 685 -31.14 18.81 40.30
CA ILE A 685 -30.92 17.73 41.26
C ILE A 685 -32.13 17.54 42.20
N HIS A 686 -32.54 16.28 42.44
CA HIS A 686 -33.17 15.90 43.71
C HIS A 686 -32.64 14.55 44.21
N LYS A 687 -32.03 14.63 45.41
CA LYS A 687 -31.67 13.56 46.34
C LYS A 687 -32.95 13.04 47.02
N VAL A 688 -33.09 11.72 47.18
CA VAL A 688 -33.84 11.13 48.31
C VAL A 688 -33.13 9.85 48.78
N ASP A 689 -32.89 9.80 50.09
CA ASP A 689 -32.27 8.71 50.84
C ASP A 689 -33.25 7.56 51.19
N SER A 690 -32.66 6.38 51.22
CA SER A 690 -32.98 5.08 51.83
C SER A 690 -34.01 4.98 52.96
N THR A 691 -34.80 3.89 52.95
CA THR A 691 -35.10 3.09 54.16
C THR A 691 -35.37 1.62 53.82
N ALA A 692 -34.73 0.72 54.57
CA ALA A 692 -34.78 -0.73 54.46
C ALA A 692 -35.80 -1.35 55.44
N ILE A 693 -36.40 -2.50 55.07
CA ILE A 693 -36.96 -3.50 56.00
C ILE A 693 -36.62 -4.92 55.50
N HIS A 694 -36.17 -5.76 56.43
CA HIS A 694 -35.57 -7.09 56.30
C HIS A 694 -36.52 -8.27 55.95
N SER A 695 -36.07 -9.12 54.99
CA SER A 695 -35.89 -10.61 54.94
C SER A 695 -36.76 -11.60 55.76
N PRO A 696 -36.72 -12.95 55.51
CA PRO A 696 -36.20 -13.75 54.37
C PRO A 696 -37.16 -14.90 53.90
N THR A 697 -36.86 -15.59 52.77
CA THR A 697 -36.71 -17.08 52.67
C THR A 697 -36.71 -17.57 51.20
N LYS A 698 -35.52 -18.04 50.77
CA LYS A 698 -35.16 -19.10 49.80
C LYS A 698 -36.00 -19.34 48.52
N THR A 699 -35.38 -19.06 47.37
CA THR A 699 -35.21 -20.04 46.28
C THR A 699 -33.87 -19.79 45.59
N SER A 700 -33.19 -20.88 45.27
CA SER A 700 -31.80 -20.99 44.82
C SER A 700 -31.55 -20.37 43.45
N GLU A 701 -30.63 -19.41 43.39
CA GLU A 701 -29.89 -19.04 42.17
C GLU A 701 -28.62 -19.91 42.10
N SER A 702 -28.48 -20.71 41.05
CA SER A 702 -27.20 -21.31 40.67
C SER A 702 -26.51 -20.36 39.69
N ASN A 703 -25.57 -19.57 40.21
CA ASN A 703 -24.56 -18.92 39.41
C ASN A 703 -23.52 -19.96 39.01
N ASP A 704 -23.49 -20.34 37.73
CA ASP A 704 -22.37 -21.08 37.13
C ASP A 704 -21.72 -20.17 36.06
N ASP A 705 -21.12 -19.08 36.52
CA ASP A 705 -20.15 -18.29 35.75
C ASP A 705 -18.74 -18.79 36.09
N GLN A 706 -18.20 -19.73 35.31
CA GLN A 706 -16.80 -20.16 35.47
C GLN A 706 -15.84 -19.21 34.75
N HIS A 707 -15.23 -18.31 35.53
CA HIS A 707 -13.97 -17.65 35.19
C HIS A 707 -12.86 -18.70 35.00
N LYS A 708 -12.41 -18.95 33.77
CA LYS A 708 -11.14 -19.68 33.53
C LYS A 708 -9.96 -18.73 33.76
N GLY A 709 -9.35 -18.78 34.94
CA GLY A 709 -8.22 -17.92 35.31
C GLY A 709 -6.95 -18.19 34.50
N ILE A 710 -6.48 -17.16 33.78
CA ILE A 710 -5.18 -17.15 33.09
C ILE A 710 -4.06 -17.19 34.14
N LEU A 711 -3.10 -18.09 33.94
CA LEU A 711 -1.92 -18.29 34.77
C LEU A 711 -0.80 -17.36 34.31
N THR A 712 -0.14 -16.73 35.27
CA THR A 712 1.08 -15.93 35.04
C THR A 712 2.24 -16.50 35.84
N ILE A 713 3.44 -15.96 35.65
CA ILE A 713 4.61 -16.33 36.46
C ILE A 713 4.37 -16.23 37.98
N LYS A 714 3.42 -15.39 38.43
CA LYS A 714 3.03 -15.27 39.85
C LYS A 714 2.42 -16.57 40.40
N ASN A 715 1.84 -17.40 39.53
CA ASN A 715 1.21 -18.67 39.88
C ASN A 715 2.18 -19.86 39.87
N LEU A 716 3.46 -19.66 39.52
CA LEU A 716 4.47 -20.73 39.45
C LEU A 716 4.58 -21.53 40.75
N VAL A 717 4.50 -20.85 41.90
CA VAL A 717 4.57 -21.51 43.22
C VAL A 717 3.35 -22.41 43.44
N ASP A 718 2.17 -21.96 43.03
CA ASP A 718 0.93 -22.72 43.21
C ASP A 718 0.90 -23.93 42.26
N ILE A 719 1.35 -23.76 41.01
CA ILE A 719 1.50 -24.84 40.04
C ILE A 719 2.47 -25.92 40.54
N ILE A 720 3.64 -25.52 41.04
CA ILE A 720 4.60 -26.46 41.61
C ILE A 720 3.99 -27.21 42.80
N ARG A 721 3.25 -26.51 43.68
CA ARG A 721 2.57 -27.16 44.82
C ARG A 721 1.51 -28.15 44.37
N VAL A 722 0.74 -27.83 43.32
CA VAL A 722 -0.28 -28.74 42.77
C VAL A 722 0.38 -29.97 42.15
N LEU A 723 1.45 -29.81 41.36
CA LEU A 723 2.19 -30.92 40.77
C LEU A 723 2.88 -31.80 41.83
N GLU A 724 3.46 -31.20 42.88
CA GLU A 724 4.07 -31.93 44.00
C GLU A 724 3.01 -32.73 44.80
N LYS A 725 1.85 -32.13 45.08
CA LYS A 725 0.72 -32.82 45.76
C LYS A 725 0.09 -33.91 44.89
N GLY A 726 0.08 -33.72 43.58
CA GLY A 726 -0.33 -34.73 42.60
C GLY A 726 0.72 -35.82 42.39
N TYR A 727 1.89 -35.77 43.04
CA TYR A 727 2.99 -36.73 42.87
C TYR A 727 3.57 -36.79 41.44
N PHE A 728 3.57 -35.65 40.72
CA PHE A 728 4.20 -35.56 39.40
C PHE A 728 5.71 -35.84 39.46
N GLN A 729 6.22 -36.63 38.52
CA GLN A 729 7.63 -37.01 38.50
C GLN A 729 8.49 -35.94 37.82
N ASN A 730 9.32 -35.21 38.59
CA ASN A 730 10.17 -34.12 38.09
C ASN A 730 11.04 -34.49 36.88
N LYS A 731 11.43 -35.76 36.70
CA LYS A 731 12.22 -36.24 35.55
C LYS A 731 11.47 -36.14 34.20
N LYS A 732 10.14 -36.00 34.21
CA LYS A 732 9.29 -35.88 33.01
C LYS A 732 9.13 -34.43 32.52
N TRP A 733 9.89 -33.49 33.10
CA TRP A 733 9.78 -32.07 32.78
C TRP A 733 10.06 -31.72 31.32
N PHE A 734 10.92 -32.50 30.65
CA PHE A 734 11.30 -32.24 29.26
C PHE A 734 10.13 -32.53 28.32
N ASP A 735 9.51 -33.71 28.47
CA ASP A 735 8.30 -34.08 27.72
C ASP A 735 7.14 -33.16 28.06
N LEU A 736 6.96 -32.81 29.35
CA LEU A 736 5.97 -31.83 29.77
C LEU A 736 6.17 -30.48 29.06
N GLY A 737 7.40 -29.99 28.98
CA GLY A 737 7.71 -28.74 28.29
C GLY A 737 7.32 -28.76 26.82
N LEU A 738 7.57 -29.88 26.12
CA LEU A 738 7.16 -30.06 24.72
C LEU A 738 5.63 -30.00 24.56
N TYR A 739 4.89 -30.67 25.43
CA TYR A 739 3.41 -30.66 25.38
C TYR A 739 2.81 -29.33 25.85
N LEU A 740 3.55 -28.53 26.62
CA LEU A 740 3.21 -27.14 26.94
C LEU A 740 3.55 -26.17 25.79
N GLY A 741 4.10 -26.65 24.68
CA GLY A 741 4.39 -25.85 23.48
C GLY A 741 5.76 -25.15 23.49
N LEU A 742 6.66 -25.52 24.40
CA LEU A 742 8.02 -24.96 24.44
C LEU A 742 8.91 -25.55 23.35
N ILE A 743 9.78 -24.72 22.77
CA ILE A 743 10.67 -25.13 21.69
C ILE A 743 11.80 -26.01 22.26
N HIS A 744 12.11 -27.10 21.54
CA HIS A 744 13.13 -28.07 21.96
C HIS A 744 14.50 -27.46 22.31
N ASN A 745 14.93 -26.41 21.59
CA ASN A 745 16.22 -25.75 21.86
C ASN A 745 16.27 -25.06 23.23
N ASP A 746 15.14 -24.51 23.71
CA ASP A 746 15.07 -23.84 25.00
C ASP A 746 15.06 -24.86 26.14
N LEU A 747 14.35 -25.97 25.95
CA LEU A 747 14.39 -27.12 26.87
C LEU A 747 15.80 -27.72 26.95
N LYS A 748 16.48 -27.88 25.81
CA LYS A 748 17.88 -28.34 25.80
C LYS A 748 18.81 -27.37 26.54
N THR A 749 18.58 -26.06 26.39
CA THR A 749 19.33 -25.03 27.14
C THR A 749 19.08 -25.13 28.65
N ILE A 750 17.84 -25.41 29.08
CA ILE A 750 17.52 -25.66 30.51
C ILE A 750 18.24 -26.92 31.01
N GLU A 751 18.28 -27.99 30.22
CA GLU A 751 18.95 -29.24 30.59
C GLU A 751 20.47 -29.06 30.75
N ASP A 752 21.10 -28.34 29.80
CA ASP A 752 22.55 -28.05 29.81
C ASP A 752 22.95 -27.13 30.98
N ASN A 753 22.07 -26.20 31.38
CA ASN A 753 22.32 -25.26 32.47
C ASN A 753 22.17 -25.90 33.87
N TYR A 754 21.35 -26.95 34.00
CA TYR A 754 21.05 -27.61 35.28
C TYR A 754 21.19 -29.13 35.22
N PRO A 755 22.39 -29.65 34.86
CA PRO A 755 22.59 -31.07 34.67
C PRO A 755 22.35 -31.83 35.97
N ARG A 756 21.53 -32.89 35.90
CA ARG A 756 21.16 -33.78 37.03
C ARG A 756 20.28 -33.15 38.12
N ASP A 757 19.73 -31.94 37.92
CA ASP A 757 18.76 -31.32 38.84
C ASP A 757 17.37 -31.21 38.19
N ALA A 758 16.69 -32.36 38.08
CA ALA A 758 15.37 -32.44 37.47
C ALA A 758 14.31 -31.58 38.17
N LYS A 759 14.46 -31.29 39.47
CA LYS A 759 13.53 -30.42 40.20
C LYS A 759 13.71 -28.97 39.75
N ARG A 760 14.95 -28.53 39.54
CA ARG A 760 15.25 -27.20 39.01
C ARG A 760 14.86 -27.08 37.54
N CYS A 761 15.13 -28.10 36.72
CA CYS A 761 14.69 -28.08 35.32
C CYS A 761 13.16 -27.98 35.18
N LEU A 762 12.38 -28.70 36.00
CA LEU A 762 10.92 -28.57 36.01
C LEU A 762 10.48 -27.15 36.35
N ARG A 763 11.12 -26.52 37.34
CA ARG A 763 10.80 -25.14 37.73
C ARG A 763 11.08 -24.14 36.60
N GLU A 764 12.24 -24.24 35.95
CA GLU A 764 12.61 -23.35 34.85
C GLU A 764 11.76 -23.59 33.59
N CYS A 765 11.39 -24.85 33.31
CA CYS A 765 10.47 -25.20 32.25
C CYS A 765 9.08 -24.58 32.47
N LEU A 766 8.50 -24.73 33.66
CA LEU A 766 7.21 -24.11 33.99
C LEU A 766 7.30 -22.57 34.03
N ALA A 767 8.43 -22.01 34.46
CA ALA A 767 8.66 -20.57 34.44
C ALA A 767 8.72 -20.03 33.01
N LEU A 768 9.41 -20.73 32.11
CA LEU A 768 9.50 -20.40 30.69
C LEU A 768 8.11 -20.49 30.05
N TRP A 769 7.36 -21.57 30.29
CA TRP A 769 5.99 -21.71 29.80
C TRP A 769 5.08 -20.56 30.26
N LEU A 770 5.10 -20.20 31.55
CA LEU A 770 4.30 -19.09 32.09
C LEU A 770 4.76 -17.69 31.64
N THR A 771 5.92 -17.59 31.00
CA THR A 771 6.46 -16.33 30.47
C THR A 771 6.21 -16.21 28.96
N ASP A 772 6.26 -17.33 28.25
CA ASP A 772 6.13 -17.39 26.78
C ASP A 772 4.68 -17.61 26.31
N ASP A 773 3.83 -18.31 27.10
CA ASP A 773 2.42 -18.58 26.75
C ASP A 773 1.47 -17.56 27.41
N ILE A 774 0.96 -16.62 26.62
CA ILE A 774 -0.01 -15.59 27.05
C ILE A 774 -1.41 -16.15 27.39
N GLU A 775 -1.65 -17.42 27.08
CA GLU A 775 -2.90 -18.15 27.34
C GLU A 775 -2.67 -19.35 28.27
N ALA A 776 -1.62 -19.34 29.09
CA ALA A 776 -1.36 -20.40 30.05
C ALA A 776 -2.58 -20.55 31.00
N THR A 777 -3.13 -21.75 31.10
CA THR A 777 -4.28 -22.05 31.98
C THR A 777 -4.07 -23.38 32.70
N TRP A 778 -4.80 -23.59 33.79
CA TRP A 778 -4.82 -24.87 34.50
C TRP A 778 -5.26 -26.03 33.61
N ASP A 779 -6.16 -25.76 32.65
CA ASP A 779 -6.60 -26.76 31.67
C ASP A 779 -5.48 -27.14 30.71
N LYS A 780 -4.71 -26.17 30.18
CA LYS A 780 -3.53 -26.46 29.35
C LYS A 780 -2.51 -27.31 30.10
N LEU A 781 -2.24 -26.97 31.37
CA LEU A 781 -1.36 -27.77 32.22
C LEU A 781 -1.89 -29.20 32.43
N ALA A 782 -3.19 -29.35 32.73
CA ALA A 782 -3.79 -30.66 32.92
C ALA A 782 -3.76 -31.52 31.65
N ILE A 783 -3.99 -30.91 30.48
CA ILE A 783 -3.88 -31.59 29.19
C ILE A 783 -2.43 -32.06 28.96
N ALA A 784 -1.46 -31.16 29.09
CA ALA A 784 -0.05 -31.50 28.87
C ALA A 784 0.45 -32.59 29.84
N VAL A 785 0.04 -32.54 31.11
CA VAL A 785 0.36 -33.60 32.10
C VAL A 785 -0.30 -34.93 31.72
N GLY A 786 -1.51 -34.89 31.13
CA GLY A 786 -2.19 -36.08 30.59
C GLY A 786 -1.44 -36.71 29.43
N GLU A 787 -0.94 -35.90 28.48
CA GLU A 787 -0.15 -36.34 27.31
C GLU A 787 1.21 -36.93 27.70
N VAL A 788 1.78 -36.49 28.83
CA VAL A 788 2.98 -37.09 29.46
C VAL A 788 2.70 -38.48 30.08
N GLY A 789 1.44 -38.91 30.10
CA GLY A 789 1.00 -40.21 30.60
C GLY A 789 0.68 -40.26 32.10
N ASP A 790 0.58 -39.09 32.76
CA ASP A 790 0.22 -38.97 34.19
C ASP A 790 -1.24 -38.54 34.36
N THR A 791 -2.18 -39.37 33.89
CA THR A 791 -3.63 -39.09 33.87
C THR A 791 -4.22 -38.84 35.26
N THR A 792 -3.71 -39.50 36.30
CA THR A 792 -4.12 -39.27 37.69
C THR A 792 -3.74 -37.88 38.20
N VAL A 793 -2.60 -37.35 37.76
CA VAL A 793 -2.14 -36.00 38.10
C VAL A 793 -2.94 -34.94 37.33
N ALA A 794 -3.25 -35.22 36.06
CA ALA A 794 -4.12 -34.37 35.24
C ALA A 794 -5.53 -34.25 35.83
N GLU A 795 -6.11 -35.36 36.30
CA GLU A 795 -7.40 -35.36 37.00
C GLU A 795 -7.33 -34.60 38.33
N TYR A 796 -6.23 -34.76 39.08
CA TYR A 796 -5.99 -34.01 40.32
C TYR A 796 -5.89 -32.50 40.10
N ILE A 797 -5.23 -32.06 39.02
CA ILE A 797 -5.17 -30.64 38.62
C ILE A 797 -6.60 -30.13 38.36
N ARG A 798 -7.38 -30.85 37.53
CA ARG A 798 -8.77 -30.46 37.18
C ARG A 798 -9.72 -30.45 38.38
N SER A 799 -9.52 -31.32 39.37
CA SER A 799 -10.36 -31.32 40.58
C SER A 799 -10.00 -30.16 41.52
N THR A 800 -8.70 -29.88 41.66
CA THR A 800 -8.20 -28.84 42.59
C THR A 800 -8.51 -27.43 42.06
N THR A 801 -8.61 -27.25 40.75
CA THR A 801 -8.85 -25.95 40.12
C THR A 801 -10.32 -25.61 39.94
N LYS A 802 -11.24 -26.54 40.22
CA LYS A 802 -12.67 -26.28 40.37
C LYS A 802 -13.05 -25.76 41.75
N GLU A 803 -12.16 -25.89 42.74
CA GLU A 803 -12.36 -25.44 44.13
C GLU A 803 -11.65 -24.10 44.45
N LEU A 804 -10.83 -23.59 43.52
CA LEU A 804 -10.09 -22.31 43.59
C LEU A 804 -10.78 -21.26 42.71
#